data_AF-A0A1S9N846-F1
#
_entry.id   AF-A0A1S9N846-F1
#
_cell.length_a   1.000
_cell.length_b   1.000
_cell.length_c   1.000
_cell.angle_alpha   90.00
_cell.angle_beta   90.00
_cell.angle_gamma   90.00
#
_symmetry.space_group_name_H-M   'P 1'
#
loop_
_entity.id
_entity.type
_entity.pdbx_description
1 polymer ?
#
loop_
_entity_poly.entity_id
_entity_poly.type
_entity_poly.pdbx_seq_one_letter_code
_entity_poly.pdbx_strand_id
1 'polypeptide(L)'
;MENFQKYKRMYFMPPKVTYDWVKKDYIDKAPRWCSVDLRDGNQSLIEPMSLEEKLEFFNMLVKIGFKEIEVGFPAASETEYQFIRTLIEKNMIPNDVSIQVLTQAREHIIRKTFQAVKGAPHAVIHLYNSTSVAQREQVFGKSKDEIKQLAVNGAKLLKEIAEEEKGNYSFQYSPESFPGTEVDYAVEVCNAVLDVWKPTKEEKAIINIPTTVENAMPHVFACQVEYIHKNLKYRDAVTLCLHPHNDRGSGVSDAEFGILAGADRIEGTLFGNGERTGNLDIVTVAMNLYSHGVDPNLNFRNMPEIVENYERLTNMQVSMRQPYAGELVFTAFSGSHQDAISKGIKWRENKECTYWEVPYLPIDPMDVGRQYDSDVIRINSQSGKGGVAYILQKNFGISLPKQMQEAFGYTVKDVSDKAHRELTPEGIYKILEEKFIRNSHVFQIPECHFIQGEEMAADTTICHGGKIQCITAHGNGRLDAVSNAIKQYFDIDYELDVYEEHSLTRGSSSKAVTYVGIKCHNKLYWGVGIENDIINSSIAALAVAVNQLEEIKNMKRSDSRMTEVLNYIQSNYKTVTLEKLSETFYLSKPYLSKYIKESTNSTFVDIVKQIRMDKAKSLLKGSGMTVENIAEQVGYENVEHFIRLFKKAYGITPVEFRNNIPKRMEQ
;
A
#
# COMPACT_ATOMS: atom_id res chain seq x y z
N MET A 1 -7.01 -30.76 -9.38
CA MET A 1 -8.43 -30.65 -8.96
C MET A 1 -9.23 -31.72 -9.69
N GLU A 2 -9.91 -32.63 -8.99
CA GLU A 2 -10.67 -33.74 -9.61
C GLU A 2 -12.14 -33.39 -9.92
N ASN A 3 -12.67 -32.30 -9.37
CA ASN A 3 -14.08 -31.92 -9.53
C ASN A 3 -14.43 -31.27 -10.88
N PHE A 4 -13.48 -31.05 -11.79
CA PHE A 4 -13.72 -30.31 -13.04
C PHE A 4 -14.76 -30.99 -13.95
N GLN A 5 -14.93 -32.32 -13.85
CA GLN A 5 -15.89 -33.09 -14.62
C GLN A 5 -17.36 -32.79 -14.29
N LYS A 6 -17.64 -32.10 -13.17
CA LYS A 6 -18.99 -31.67 -12.78
C LYS A 6 -19.50 -30.48 -13.61
N TYR A 7 -18.59 -29.79 -14.30
CA TYR A 7 -18.89 -28.56 -15.03
C TYR A 7 -18.92 -28.81 -16.53
N LYS A 8 -19.85 -28.15 -17.21
CA LYS A 8 -19.98 -28.15 -18.67
C LYS A 8 -20.15 -26.70 -19.16
N ARG A 9 -20.04 -26.48 -20.47
CA ARG A 9 -20.39 -25.19 -21.07
C ARG A 9 -21.90 -24.96 -20.86
N MET A 10 -22.25 -23.86 -20.21
CA MET A 10 -23.62 -23.51 -19.84
C MET A 10 -24.17 -22.33 -20.66
N TYR A 11 -23.72 -22.21 -21.91
CA TYR A 11 -24.15 -21.17 -22.85
C TYR A 11 -24.55 -21.77 -24.20
N PHE A 12 -25.28 -20.99 -25.00
CA PHE A 12 -25.76 -21.37 -26.32
C PHE A 12 -25.15 -20.46 -27.40
N MET A 13 -24.58 -21.04 -28.45
CA MET A 13 -24.19 -20.27 -29.64
C MET A 13 -25.44 -19.90 -30.44
N PRO A 14 -25.46 -18.75 -31.13
CA PRO A 14 -26.56 -18.43 -32.04
C PRO A 14 -26.61 -19.43 -33.22
N PRO A 15 -27.80 -19.69 -33.80
CA PRO A 15 -27.95 -20.60 -34.95
C PRO A 15 -27.09 -20.22 -36.15
N LYS A 16 -26.85 -18.92 -36.35
CA LYS A 16 -25.94 -18.38 -37.36
C LYS A 16 -25.02 -17.37 -36.71
N VAL A 17 -23.73 -17.66 -36.71
CA VAL A 17 -22.70 -16.75 -36.20
C VAL A 17 -22.22 -15.82 -37.31
N THR A 18 -22.07 -14.54 -37.01
CA THR A 18 -21.35 -13.57 -37.84
C THR A 18 -20.23 -12.93 -37.02
N TYR A 19 -19.36 -12.16 -37.68
CA TYR A 19 -18.17 -11.56 -37.06
C TYR A 19 -17.92 -10.14 -37.59
N ASP A 20 -18.97 -9.36 -37.90
CA ASP A 20 -18.74 -8.01 -38.45
C ASP A 20 -18.16 -7.06 -37.39
N TRP A 21 -18.45 -7.32 -36.12
CA TRP A 21 -17.86 -6.60 -34.99
C TRP A 21 -16.33 -6.69 -34.92
N VAL A 22 -15.73 -7.80 -35.39
CA VAL A 22 -14.27 -8.00 -35.41
C VAL A 22 -13.58 -7.07 -36.42
N LYS A 23 -14.33 -6.53 -37.39
CA LYS A 23 -13.81 -5.61 -38.41
C LYS A 23 -13.70 -4.16 -37.91
N LYS A 24 -14.09 -3.90 -36.67
CA LYS A 24 -14.03 -2.58 -36.02
C LYS A 24 -12.86 -2.58 -35.05
N ASP A 25 -11.98 -1.58 -35.16
CA ASP A 25 -10.75 -1.51 -34.37
C ASP A 25 -10.98 -0.91 -32.97
N TYR A 26 -11.96 -0.02 -32.82
CA TYR A 26 -12.30 0.64 -31.56
C TYR A 26 -13.76 1.17 -31.57
N ILE A 27 -14.25 1.61 -30.40
CA ILE A 27 -15.55 2.26 -30.23
C ILE A 27 -15.35 3.77 -30.46
N ASP A 28 -16.00 4.33 -31.48
CA ASP A 28 -15.84 5.72 -31.92
C ASP A 28 -16.87 6.70 -31.33
N LYS A 29 -17.85 6.19 -30.58
CA LYS A 29 -18.90 6.98 -29.95
C LYS A 29 -19.34 6.34 -28.65
N ALA A 30 -19.55 7.16 -27.61
CA ALA A 30 -20.07 6.69 -26.34
C ALA A 30 -21.48 6.05 -26.48
N PRO A 31 -21.74 4.93 -25.79
CA PRO A 31 -23.09 4.40 -25.66
C PRO A 31 -23.94 5.33 -24.79
N ARG A 32 -25.25 5.09 -24.78
CA ARG A 32 -26.11 5.63 -23.71
C ARG A 32 -25.77 4.91 -22.41
N TRP A 33 -25.52 5.67 -21.35
CA TRP A 33 -25.21 5.12 -20.03
C TRP A 33 -26.44 5.09 -19.16
N CYS A 34 -26.69 3.94 -18.54
CA CYS A 34 -27.61 3.82 -17.42
C CYS A 34 -26.89 3.32 -16.18
N SER A 35 -26.87 4.15 -15.15
CA SER A 35 -26.40 3.73 -13.83
C SER A 35 -27.49 2.91 -13.14
N VAL A 36 -27.13 1.72 -12.69
CA VAL A 36 -28.00 0.85 -11.87
C VAL A 36 -27.54 0.78 -10.41
N ASP A 37 -26.68 1.70 -9.97
CA ASP A 37 -26.12 1.74 -8.62
C ASP A 37 -27.20 1.77 -7.53
N LEU A 38 -28.28 2.53 -7.73
CA LEU A 38 -29.35 2.72 -6.75
C LEU A 38 -30.34 1.55 -6.64
N ARG A 39 -30.27 0.59 -7.57
CA ARG A 39 -31.07 -0.64 -7.57
C ARG A 39 -30.19 -1.88 -7.44
N ASP A 40 -29.41 -2.21 -8.47
CA ASP A 40 -28.62 -3.45 -8.50
C ASP A 40 -27.39 -3.36 -7.59
N GLY A 41 -26.72 -2.20 -7.54
CA GLY A 41 -25.63 -1.96 -6.60
C GLY A 41 -26.12 -1.92 -5.15
N ASN A 42 -27.23 -1.23 -4.88
CA ASN A 42 -27.77 -1.07 -3.53
C ASN A 42 -28.25 -2.41 -2.93
N GLN A 43 -28.91 -3.27 -3.72
CA GLN A 43 -29.41 -4.55 -3.21
C GLN A 43 -28.29 -5.55 -2.87
N SER A 44 -27.10 -5.38 -3.45
CA SER A 44 -25.93 -6.22 -3.18
C SER A 44 -25.09 -5.75 -1.99
N LEU A 45 -25.44 -4.61 -1.38
CA LEU A 45 -24.76 -4.13 -0.17
C LEU A 45 -25.16 -4.99 1.03
N ILE A 46 -24.21 -5.21 1.95
CA ILE A 46 -24.48 -5.85 3.25
C ILE A 46 -25.46 -4.99 4.04
N GLU A 47 -25.24 -3.68 4.03
CA GLU A 47 -26.10 -2.66 4.63
C GLU A 47 -26.61 -1.75 3.51
N PRO A 48 -27.88 -1.89 3.08
CA PRO A 48 -28.45 -1.04 2.04
C PRO A 48 -28.47 0.43 2.45
N MET A 49 -28.35 1.32 1.47
CA MET A 49 -28.41 2.77 1.68
C MET A 49 -29.74 3.20 2.33
N SER A 50 -29.63 4.14 3.27
CA SER A 50 -30.75 4.94 3.78
C SER A 50 -31.35 5.83 2.68
N LEU A 51 -32.51 6.43 2.97
CA LEU A 51 -33.15 7.37 2.04
C LEU A 51 -32.25 8.57 1.72
N GLU A 52 -31.61 9.13 2.75
CA GLU A 52 -30.69 10.27 2.62
C GLU A 52 -29.46 9.93 1.77
N GLU A 53 -28.85 8.76 2.01
CA GLU A 53 -27.70 8.28 1.22
C GLU A 53 -28.09 8.02 -0.24
N LYS A 54 -29.27 7.46 -0.51
CA LYS A 54 -29.77 7.30 -1.88
C LYS A 54 -29.97 8.63 -2.61
N LEU A 55 -30.52 9.64 -1.92
CA LEU A 55 -30.70 10.98 -2.48
C LEU A 55 -29.35 11.65 -2.77
N GLU A 56 -28.37 11.47 -1.89
CA GLU A 56 -27.01 11.95 -2.09
C GLU A 56 -26.33 11.25 -3.28
N PHE A 57 -26.43 9.92 -3.36
CA PHE A 57 -25.88 9.14 -4.46
C PHE A 57 -26.54 9.49 -5.80
N PHE A 58 -27.86 9.70 -5.84
CA PHE A 58 -28.57 10.15 -7.04
C PHE A 58 -28.02 11.49 -7.54
N ASN A 59 -27.84 12.46 -6.65
CA ASN A 59 -27.27 13.76 -7.02
C ASN A 59 -25.83 13.63 -7.53
N MET A 60 -25.03 12.73 -6.96
CA MET A 60 -23.69 12.43 -7.46
C MET A 60 -23.73 11.88 -8.90
N LEU A 61 -24.62 10.92 -9.20
CA LEU A 61 -24.79 10.37 -10.54
C LEU A 61 -25.22 11.43 -11.56
N VAL A 62 -26.16 12.30 -11.19
CA VAL A 62 -26.57 13.45 -12.01
C VAL A 62 -25.39 14.40 -12.25
N LYS A 63 -24.59 14.70 -11.22
CA LYS A 63 -23.39 15.57 -11.32
C LYS A 63 -22.31 14.97 -12.22
N ILE A 64 -22.12 13.65 -12.19
CA ILE A 64 -21.22 12.92 -13.11
C ILE A 64 -21.72 13.04 -14.56
N GLY A 65 -23.03 13.11 -14.78
CA GLY A 65 -23.63 13.36 -16.08
C GLY A 65 -24.55 12.26 -16.60
N PHE A 66 -24.88 11.25 -15.78
CA PHE A 66 -25.83 10.21 -16.17
C PHE A 66 -27.19 10.82 -16.53
N LYS A 67 -27.73 10.37 -17.67
CA LYS A 67 -29.06 10.76 -18.17
C LYS A 67 -30.12 9.70 -17.94
N GLU A 68 -29.71 8.50 -17.57
CA GLU A 68 -30.59 7.39 -17.23
C GLU A 68 -30.11 6.75 -15.94
N ILE A 69 -30.98 6.64 -14.95
CA ILE A 69 -30.62 6.15 -13.61
C ILE A 69 -31.71 5.20 -13.13
N GLU A 70 -31.38 3.93 -12.87
CA GLU A 70 -32.31 2.98 -12.28
C GLU A 70 -32.38 3.18 -10.76
N VAL A 71 -33.49 3.77 -10.32
CA VAL A 71 -33.67 4.30 -8.96
C VAL A 71 -34.29 3.31 -7.98
N GLY A 72 -34.64 2.10 -8.42
CA GLY A 72 -35.08 1.06 -7.49
C GLY A 72 -36.06 0.04 -8.05
N PHE A 73 -36.50 -0.84 -7.15
CA PHE A 73 -37.60 -1.77 -7.36
C PHE A 73 -38.75 -1.42 -6.38
N PRO A 74 -39.65 -0.49 -6.74
CA PRO A 74 -40.62 0.12 -5.81
C PRO A 74 -41.58 -0.86 -5.16
N ALA A 75 -41.81 -2.02 -5.78
CA ALA A 75 -42.68 -3.04 -5.23
C ALA A 75 -41.98 -3.97 -4.22
N ALA A 76 -40.64 -3.97 -4.17
CA ALA A 76 -39.86 -4.85 -3.31
C ALA A 76 -39.78 -4.36 -1.86
N SER A 77 -39.70 -3.05 -1.63
CA SER A 77 -39.67 -2.47 -0.27
C SER A 77 -40.30 -1.08 -0.21
N GLU A 78 -40.70 -0.67 0.99
CA GLU A 78 -41.26 0.66 1.22
C GLU A 78 -40.21 1.76 1.05
N THR A 79 -38.95 1.50 1.43
CA THR A 79 -37.85 2.47 1.25
C THR A 79 -37.63 2.82 -0.21
N GLU A 80 -37.66 1.82 -1.12
CA GLU A 80 -37.57 2.08 -2.58
C GLU A 80 -38.73 2.94 -3.07
N TYR A 81 -39.95 2.64 -2.60
CA TYR A 81 -41.13 3.42 -2.94
C TYR A 81 -41.00 4.88 -2.48
N GLN A 82 -40.65 5.11 -1.21
CA GLN A 82 -40.47 6.44 -0.63
C GLN A 82 -39.35 7.23 -1.30
N PHE A 83 -38.27 6.57 -1.70
CA PHE A 83 -37.18 7.21 -2.45
C PHE A 83 -37.67 7.75 -3.80
N ILE A 84 -38.36 6.94 -4.59
CA ILE A 84 -38.92 7.36 -5.89
C ILE A 84 -39.95 8.49 -5.70
N ARG A 85 -40.84 8.38 -4.70
CA ARG A 85 -41.80 9.45 -4.38
C ARG A 85 -41.10 10.74 -4.00
N THR A 86 -40.05 10.66 -3.19
CA THR A 86 -39.27 11.82 -2.75
C THR A 86 -38.60 12.52 -3.94
N LEU A 87 -37.99 11.78 -4.87
CA LEU A 87 -37.38 12.35 -6.08
C LEU A 87 -38.39 13.16 -6.91
N ILE A 88 -39.60 12.62 -7.07
CA ILE A 88 -40.67 13.24 -7.87
C ILE A 88 -41.27 14.45 -7.13
N GLU A 89 -41.69 14.26 -5.88
CA GLU A 89 -42.43 15.26 -5.11
C GLU A 89 -41.57 16.47 -4.71
N LYS A 90 -40.26 16.26 -4.55
CA LYS A 90 -39.30 17.36 -4.33
C LYS A 90 -38.68 17.91 -5.62
N ASN A 91 -39.16 17.47 -6.80
CA ASN A 91 -38.69 17.91 -8.11
C ASN A 91 -37.16 17.81 -8.27
N MET A 92 -36.59 16.67 -7.85
CA MET A 92 -35.15 16.43 -7.85
C MET A 92 -34.63 15.85 -9.17
N ILE A 93 -35.52 15.42 -10.07
CA ILE A 93 -35.18 14.82 -11.37
C ILE A 93 -34.98 15.96 -12.39
N PRO A 94 -33.76 16.19 -12.92
CA PRO A 94 -33.55 17.17 -13.97
C PRO A 94 -34.32 16.84 -15.26
N ASN A 95 -34.65 17.85 -16.06
CA ASN A 95 -35.45 17.68 -17.28
C ASN A 95 -34.80 16.76 -18.34
N ASP A 96 -33.48 16.64 -18.34
CA ASP A 96 -32.72 15.80 -19.26
C ASP A 96 -32.35 14.43 -18.65
N VAL A 97 -32.88 14.11 -17.47
CA VAL A 97 -32.65 12.84 -16.77
C VAL A 97 -33.94 12.03 -16.75
N SER A 98 -33.83 10.75 -17.11
CA SER A 98 -34.89 9.77 -17.02
C SER A 98 -34.61 8.82 -15.86
N ILE A 99 -35.58 8.64 -14.98
CA ILE A 99 -35.51 7.57 -13.98
C ILE A 99 -35.95 6.24 -14.58
N GLN A 100 -35.35 5.15 -14.16
CA GLN A 100 -35.74 3.79 -14.52
C GLN A 100 -36.17 3.03 -13.25
N VAL A 101 -37.21 2.20 -13.36
CA VAL A 101 -37.70 1.37 -12.25
C VAL A 101 -37.89 -0.07 -12.70
N LEU A 102 -37.42 -1.01 -11.89
CA LEU A 102 -37.54 -2.45 -12.16
C LEU A 102 -38.92 -2.96 -11.75
N THR A 103 -39.48 -3.87 -12.54
CA THR A 103 -40.72 -4.58 -12.21
C THR A 103 -40.74 -6.01 -12.74
N GLN A 104 -41.27 -6.92 -11.93
CA GLN A 104 -41.53 -8.29 -12.37
C GLN A 104 -42.83 -8.36 -13.17
N ALA A 105 -42.95 -9.37 -14.05
CA ALA A 105 -44.16 -9.64 -14.82
C ALA A 105 -45.34 -10.21 -13.97
N ARG A 106 -45.75 -9.47 -12.94
CA ARG A 106 -46.90 -9.78 -12.05
C ARG A 106 -47.76 -8.54 -11.88
N GLU A 107 -49.07 -8.68 -12.04
CA GLU A 107 -49.99 -7.54 -12.11
C GLU A 107 -49.90 -6.59 -10.90
N HIS A 108 -49.99 -7.12 -9.67
CA HIS A 108 -49.95 -6.28 -8.46
C HIS A 108 -48.61 -5.52 -8.30
N ILE A 109 -47.51 -6.11 -8.77
CA ILE A 109 -46.16 -5.51 -8.74
C ILE A 109 -46.08 -4.39 -9.78
N ILE A 110 -46.58 -4.65 -10.99
CA ILE A 110 -46.64 -3.66 -12.08
C ILE A 110 -47.48 -2.46 -11.65
N ARG A 111 -48.69 -2.67 -11.13
CA ARG A 111 -49.57 -1.57 -10.67
C ARG A 111 -48.90 -0.72 -9.58
N LYS A 112 -48.23 -1.35 -8.60
CA LYS A 112 -47.47 -0.62 -7.57
C LYS A 112 -46.28 0.15 -8.16
N THR A 113 -45.67 -0.35 -9.23
CA THR A 113 -44.58 0.33 -9.94
C THR A 113 -45.07 1.63 -10.59
N PHE A 114 -46.20 1.61 -11.31
CA PHE A 114 -46.81 2.81 -11.88
C PHE A 114 -47.24 3.83 -10.81
N GLN A 115 -47.79 3.36 -9.70
CA GLN A 115 -48.11 4.23 -8.56
C GLN A 115 -46.87 4.98 -8.03
N ALA A 116 -45.72 4.30 -7.96
CA ALA A 116 -44.48 4.92 -7.49
C ALA A 116 -44.02 6.03 -8.44
N VAL A 117 -44.03 5.80 -9.75
CA VAL A 117 -43.52 6.76 -10.75
C VAL A 117 -44.52 7.82 -11.20
N LYS A 118 -45.76 7.77 -10.72
CA LYS A 118 -46.80 8.72 -11.10
C LYS A 118 -46.36 10.17 -10.89
N GLY A 119 -46.36 10.95 -11.96
CA GLY A 119 -45.93 12.35 -11.96
C GLY A 119 -44.44 12.59 -12.26
N ALA A 120 -43.66 11.53 -12.53
CA ALA A 120 -42.30 11.69 -13.03
C ALA A 120 -42.28 12.41 -14.41
N PRO A 121 -41.31 13.30 -14.68
CA PRO A 121 -41.18 13.96 -15.99
C PRO A 121 -41.03 12.97 -17.16
N HIS A 122 -40.27 11.90 -16.92
CA HIS A 122 -40.19 10.72 -17.77
C HIS A 122 -39.70 9.52 -16.93
N ALA A 123 -40.29 8.34 -17.13
CA ALA A 123 -39.84 7.11 -16.48
C ALA A 123 -39.74 5.92 -17.45
N VAL A 124 -38.64 5.17 -17.34
CA VAL A 124 -38.45 3.89 -18.03
C VAL A 124 -38.98 2.78 -17.13
N ILE A 125 -39.99 2.05 -17.59
CA ILE A 125 -40.52 0.89 -16.86
C ILE A 125 -39.80 -0.38 -17.36
N HIS A 126 -38.94 -0.94 -16.52
CA HIS A 126 -38.11 -2.09 -16.84
C HIS A 126 -38.79 -3.39 -16.40
N LEU A 127 -39.41 -4.07 -17.35
CA LEU A 127 -40.03 -5.38 -17.18
C LEU A 127 -39.01 -6.49 -17.37
N TYR A 128 -39.04 -7.51 -16.52
CA TYR A 128 -38.25 -8.73 -16.75
C TYR A 128 -38.97 -10.00 -16.30
N ASN A 129 -38.49 -11.11 -16.85
CA ASN A 129 -38.70 -12.46 -16.32
C ASN A 129 -37.53 -13.35 -16.77
N SER A 130 -37.21 -14.38 -15.98
CA SER A 130 -36.16 -15.31 -16.39
C SER A 130 -36.58 -16.14 -17.60
N THR A 131 -35.61 -16.41 -18.46
CA THR A 131 -35.80 -17.18 -19.69
C THR A 131 -34.88 -18.38 -19.80
N SER A 132 -33.91 -18.55 -18.89
CA SER A 132 -32.89 -19.61 -19.00
C SER A 132 -33.46 -21.02 -18.85
N VAL A 133 -32.86 -22.00 -19.53
CA VAL A 133 -33.26 -23.41 -19.46
C VAL A 133 -33.39 -23.88 -18.01
N ALA A 134 -32.37 -23.60 -17.19
CA ALA A 134 -32.34 -23.98 -15.79
C ALA A 134 -33.52 -23.38 -15.00
N GLN A 135 -33.80 -22.08 -15.15
CA GLN A 135 -34.93 -21.48 -14.45
C GLN A 135 -36.27 -21.98 -14.97
N ARG A 136 -36.45 -22.15 -16.29
CA ARG A 136 -37.69 -22.69 -16.87
C ARG A 136 -38.03 -24.08 -16.31
N GLU A 137 -37.02 -24.96 -16.25
CA GLU A 137 -37.20 -26.35 -15.82
C GLU A 137 -37.25 -26.51 -14.30
N GLN A 138 -36.38 -25.81 -13.57
CA GLN A 138 -36.13 -26.07 -12.14
C GLN A 138 -36.82 -25.09 -11.20
N VAL A 139 -37.14 -23.88 -11.67
CA VAL A 139 -37.75 -22.82 -10.84
C VAL A 139 -39.23 -22.66 -11.19
N PHE A 140 -39.54 -22.44 -12.48
CA PHE A 140 -40.91 -22.19 -12.92
C PHE A 140 -41.71 -23.47 -13.22
N GLY A 141 -41.04 -24.54 -13.65
CA GLY A 141 -41.70 -25.74 -14.16
C GLY A 141 -42.59 -25.44 -15.37
N LYS A 142 -42.14 -24.53 -16.25
CA LYS A 142 -42.93 -23.99 -17.38
C LYS A 142 -42.24 -24.22 -18.72
N SER A 143 -43.06 -24.42 -19.75
CA SER A 143 -42.60 -24.51 -21.14
C SER A 143 -42.08 -23.16 -21.69
N LYS A 144 -41.39 -23.20 -22.83
CA LYS A 144 -40.98 -22.00 -23.58
C LYS A 144 -42.17 -21.08 -23.87
N ASP A 145 -43.27 -21.63 -24.37
CA ASP A 145 -44.45 -20.82 -24.71
C ASP A 145 -45.08 -20.15 -23.48
N GLU A 146 -45.17 -20.84 -22.35
CA GLU A 146 -45.69 -20.26 -21.13
C GLU A 146 -44.80 -19.12 -20.59
N ILE A 147 -43.48 -19.28 -20.66
CA ILE A 147 -42.52 -18.26 -20.21
C ILE A 147 -42.56 -17.03 -21.13
N LYS A 148 -42.62 -17.23 -22.45
CA LYS A 148 -42.88 -16.17 -23.43
C LYS A 148 -44.19 -15.45 -23.14
N GLN A 149 -45.25 -16.19 -22.79
CA GLN A 149 -46.56 -15.59 -22.50
C GLN A 149 -46.54 -14.73 -21.23
N LEU A 150 -45.71 -15.05 -20.23
CA LEU A 150 -45.50 -14.17 -19.06
C LEU A 150 -44.95 -12.80 -19.48
N ALA A 151 -43.93 -12.79 -20.35
CA ALA A 151 -43.36 -11.56 -20.89
C ALA A 151 -44.41 -10.74 -21.67
N VAL A 152 -45.15 -11.40 -22.57
CA VAL A 152 -46.20 -10.79 -23.39
C VAL A 152 -47.33 -10.22 -22.53
N ASN A 153 -47.76 -10.94 -21.48
CA ASN A 153 -48.81 -10.47 -20.58
C ASN A 153 -48.36 -9.25 -19.78
N GLY A 154 -47.12 -9.26 -19.26
CA GLY A 154 -46.55 -8.10 -18.59
C GLY A 154 -46.45 -6.89 -19.54
N ALA A 155 -46.00 -7.11 -20.77
CA ALA A 155 -45.88 -6.07 -21.79
C ALA A 155 -47.24 -5.43 -22.15
N LYS A 156 -48.31 -6.25 -22.25
CA LYS A 156 -49.68 -5.76 -22.47
C LYS A 156 -50.15 -4.89 -21.32
N LEU A 157 -49.94 -5.35 -20.08
CA LEU A 157 -50.37 -4.61 -18.89
C LEU A 157 -49.62 -3.28 -18.74
N LEU A 158 -48.31 -3.23 -19.02
CA LEU A 158 -47.57 -1.96 -19.03
C LEU A 158 -48.19 -0.96 -20.00
N LYS A 159 -48.51 -1.42 -21.22
CA LYS A 159 -49.09 -0.59 -22.26
C LYS A 159 -50.49 -0.10 -21.90
N GLU A 160 -51.34 -0.97 -21.38
CA GLU A 160 -52.69 -0.63 -20.90
C GLU A 160 -52.64 0.46 -19.82
N ILE A 161 -51.82 0.29 -18.78
CA ILE A 161 -51.72 1.27 -17.69
C ILE A 161 -51.12 2.60 -18.19
N ALA A 162 -50.11 2.55 -19.07
CA ALA A 162 -49.52 3.77 -19.62
C ALA A 162 -50.53 4.58 -20.46
N GLU A 163 -51.37 3.91 -21.25
CA GLU A 163 -52.45 4.53 -22.03
C GLU A 163 -53.53 5.14 -21.12
N GLU A 164 -53.85 4.48 -20.01
CA GLU A 164 -54.81 4.97 -19.00
C GLU A 164 -54.29 6.20 -18.22
N GLU A 165 -53.04 6.15 -17.73
CA GLU A 165 -52.47 7.20 -16.89
C GLU A 165 -51.99 8.44 -17.67
N LYS A 166 -51.80 8.33 -18.99
CA LYS A 166 -51.28 9.39 -19.87
C LYS A 166 -49.97 10.01 -19.38
N GLY A 167 -49.14 9.23 -18.69
CA GLY A 167 -47.80 9.64 -18.27
C GLY A 167 -46.78 9.53 -19.41
N ASN A 168 -45.61 10.12 -19.21
CA ASN A 168 -44.51 10.03 -20.15
C ASN A 168 -43.63 8.82 -19.80
N TYR A 169 -43.89 7.70 -20.46
CA TYR A 169 -43.26 6.42 -20.16
C TYR A 169 -42.58 5.82 -21.39
N SER A 170 -41.43 5.18 -21.17
CA SER A 170 -40.83 4.26 -22.12
C SER A 170 -40.64 2.89 -21.47
N PHE A 171 -40.46 1.85 -22.29
CA PHE A 171 -40.43 0.48 -21.80
C PHE A 171 -39.09 -0.20 -22.10
N GLN A 172 -38.62 -0.95 -21.12
CA GLN A 172 -37.50 -1.86 -21.25
C GLN A 172 -37.93 -3.30 -20.95
N TYR A 173 -37.44 -4.25 -21.75
CA TYR A 173 -37.60 -5.68 -21.46
C TYR A 173 -36.24 -6.38 -21.34
N SER A 174 -36.11 -7.24 -20.32
CA SER A 174 -34.97 -8.14 -20.14
C SER A 174 -35.39 -9.62 -20.13
N PRO A 175 -34.89 -10.46 -21.05
CA PRO A 175 -34.89 -11.90 -20.89
C PRO A 175 -33.82 -12.29 -19.86
N GLU A 176 -34.17 -12.24 -18.58
CA GLU A 176 -33.23 -12.47 -17.46
C GLU A 176 -32.60 -13.88 -17.53
N SER A 177 -31.36 -13.99 -17.05
CA SER A 177 -30.52 -15.18 -17.19
C SER A 177 -30.18 -15.55 -18.63
N PHE A 178 -30.08 -14.56 -19.53
CA PHE A 178 -29.82 -14.76 -20.97
C PHE A 178 -28.67 -15.73 -21.31
N PRO A 179 -27.51 -15.75 -20.60
CA PRO A 179 -26.43 -16.67 -20.96
C PRO A 179 -26.84 -18.14 -20.89
N GLY A 180 -27.84 -18.48 -20.06
CA GLY A 180 -28.45 -19.81 -19.98
C GLY A 180 -29.69 -20.00 -20.87
N THR A 181 -29.98 -19.07 -21.78
CA THR A 181 -31.12 -19.08 -22.71
C THR A 181 -30.65 -19.35 -24.12
N GLU A 182 -31.39 -20.17 -24.87
CA GLU A 182 -31.12 -20.37 -26.29
C GLU A 182 -31.33 -19.04 -27.05
N VAL A 183 -30.35 -18.63 -27.85
CA VAL A 183 -30.29 -17.26 -28.39
C VAL A 183 -31.47 -16.95 -29.33
N ASP A 184 -31.89 -17.92 -30.13
CA ASP A 184 -33.06 -17.82 -31.01
C ASP A 184 -34.36 -17.67 -30.23
N TYR A 185 -34.51 -18.43 -29.14
CA TYR A 185 -35.64 -18.30 -28.23
C TYR A 185 -35.64 -16.96 -27.50
N ALA A 186 -34.48 -16.43 -27.08
CA ALA A 186 -34.40 -15.09 -26.50
C ALA A 186 -34.87 -14.02 -27.50
N VAL A 187 -34.45 -14.11 -28.77
CA VAL A 187 -34.93 -13.23 -29.85
C VAL A 187 -36.44 -13.38 -30.05
N GLU A 188 -36.98 -14.60 -30.03
CA GLU A 188 -38.42 -14.85 -30.14
C GLU A 188 -39.22 -14.15 -29.04
N VAL A 189 -38.78 -14.28 -27.78
CA VAL A 189 -39.44 -13.62 -26.63
C VAL A 189 -39.36 -12.10 -26.76
N CYS A 190 -38.19 -11.54 -27.08
CA CYS A 190 -38.02 -10.10 -27.28
C CYS A 190 -38.92 -9.57 -28.41
N ASN A 191 -38.96 -10.28 -29.55
CA ASN A 191 -39.81 -9.91 -30.67
C ASN A 191 -41.31 -9.99 -30.34
N ALA A 192 -41.73 -10.96 -29.52
CA ALA A 192 -43.11 -11.06 -29.06
C ALA A 192 -43.50 -9.87 -28.16
N VAL A 193 -42.60 -9.41 -27.29
CA VAL A 193 -42.78 -8.18 -26.49
C VAL A 193 -42.84 -6.95 -27.39
N LEU A 194 -41.94 -6.84 -28.38
CA LEU A 194 -41.94 -5.74 -29.33
C LEU A 194 -43.20 -5.70 -30.20
N ASP A 195 -43.80 -6.83 -30.55
CA ASP A 195 -45.06 -6.89 -31.29
C ASP A 195 -46.26 -6.38 -30.47
N VAL A 196 -46.16 -6.36 -29.13
CA VAL A 196 -47.14 -5.71 -28.24
C VAL A 196 -46.93 -4.19 -28.21
N TRP A 197 -45.69 -3.76 -27.96
CA TRP A 197 -45.37 -2.35 -27.79
C TRP A 197 -45.42 -1.56 -29.10
N LYS A 198 -44.91 -2.15 -30.18
CA LYS A 198 -44.79 -1.57 -31.53
C LYS A 198 -44.05 -0.21 -31.52
N PRO A 199 -42.78 -0.19 -31.07
CA PRO A 199 -42.03 1.06 -30.92
C PRO A 199 -41.79 1.75 -32.27
N THR A 200 -41.55 3.06 -32.22
CA THR A 200 -41.24 3.91 -33.37
C THR A 200 -39.82 4.48 -33.26
N LYS A 201 -39.35 5.19 -34.29
CA LYS A 201 -37.99 5.78 -34.25
C LYS A 201 -37.90 6.91 -33.22
N GLU A 202 -39.03 7.58 -32.99
CA GLU A 202 -39.22 8.68 -32.06
C GLU A 202 -39.46 8.16 -30.63
N GLU A 203 -40.15 7.03 -30.48
CA GLU A 203 -40.48 6.38 -29.20
C GLU A 203 -39.91 4.96 -29.18
N LYS A 204 -38.60 4.87 -28.90
CA LYS A 204 -37.89 3.60 -28.91
C LYS A 204 -38.21 2.76 -27.68
N ALA A 205 -38.37 1.45 -27.88
CA ALA A 205 -38.30 0.48 -26.79
C ALA A 205 -36.85 0.09 -26.50
N ILE A 206 -36.58 -0.36 -25.28
CA ILE A 206 -35.26 -0.88 -24.89
C ILE A 206 -35.36 -2.41 -24.77
N ILE A 207 -34.45 -3.12 -25.41
CA ILE A 207 -34.26 -4.56 -25.20
C ILE A 207 -32.91 -4.71 -24.53
N ASN A 208 -32.92 -5.11 -23.26
CA ASN A 208 -31.72 -5.28 -22.46
C ASN A 208 -31.30 -6.74 -22.41
N ILE A 209 -30.05 -7.03 -22.71
CA ILE A 209 -29.48 -8.37 -22.75
C ILE A 209 -28.47 -8.50 -21.60
N PRO A 210 -28.88 -9.08 -20.46
CA PRO A 210 -28.01 -9.18 -19.29
C PRO A 210 -27.10 -10.40 -19.33
N THR A 211 -25.85 -10.30 -18.88
CA THR A 211 -25.08 -11.50 -18.49
C THR A 211 -25.29 -11.81 -17.01
N THR A 212 -26.54 -12.09 -16.62
CA THR A 212 -26.94 -12.31 -15.21
C THR A 212 -25.99 -13.21 -14.43
N VAL A 213 -25.46 -14.24 -15.10
CA VAL A 213 -24.22 -14.91 -14.68
C VAL A 213 -23.29 -14.96 -15.88
N GLU A 214 -22.10 -14.38 -15.77
CA GLU A 214 -21.09 -14.41 -16.80
C GLU A 214 -20.52 -15.84 -16.92
N ASN A 215 -20.95 -16.61 -17.92
CA ASN A 215 -20.59 -18.03 -18.06
C ASN A 215 -19.89 -18.39 -19.39
N ALA A 216 -19.66 -17.40 -20.24
CA ALA A 216 -19.02 -17.51 -21.54
C ALA A 216 -17.79 -16.60 -21.63
N MET A 217 -17.06 -16.67 -22.73
CA MET A 217 -15.99 -15.69 -23.02
C MET A 217 -16.57 -14.50 -23.79
N PRO A 218 -15.94 -13.31 -23.73
CA PRO A 218 -16.52 -12.12 -24.35
C PRO A 218 -16.80 -12.20 -25.85
N HIS A 219 -15.96 -12.89 -26.61
CA HIS A 219 -16.22 -13.08 -28.05
C HIS A 219 -17.46 -13.94 -28.32
N VAL A 220 -17.84 -14.84 -27.40
CA VAL A 220 -19.10 -15.61 -27.49
C VAL A 220 -20.28 -14.68 -27.26
N PHE A 221 -20.22 -13.85 -26.21
CA PHE A 221 -21.27 -12.88 -25.92
C PHE A 221 -21.45 -11.88 -27.07
N ALA A 222 -20.36 -11.38 -27.63
CA ALA A 222 -20.39 -10.50 -28.81
C ALA A 222 -21.09 -11.16 -30.03
N CYS A 223 -20.82 -12.44 -30.29
CA CYS A 223 -21.51 -13.18 -31.35
C CYS A 223 -23.01 -13.33 -31.08
N GLN A 224 -23.40 -13.54 -29.82
CA GLN A 224 -24.80 -13.61 -29.40
C GLN A 224 -25.50 -12.24 -29.57
N VAL A 225 -24.85 -11.16 -29.13
CA VAL A 225 -25.34 -9.78 -29.26
C VAL A 225 -25.50 -9.40 -30.74
N GLU A 226 -24.52 -9.72 -31.59
CA GLU A 226 -24.61 -9.42 -33.02
C GLU A 226 -25.76 -10.19 -33.69
N TYR A 227 -25.99 -11.45 -33.28
CA TYR A 227 -27.15 -12.19 -33.76
C TYR A 227 -28.47 -11.55 -33.32
N ILE A 228 -28.58 -11.14 -32.06
CA ILE A 228 -29.76 -10.41 -31.55
C ILE A 228 -29.96 -9.11 -32.34
N HIS A 229 -28.89 -8.32 -32.51
CA HIS A 229 -28.89 -7.08 -33.28
C HIS A 229 -29.47 -7.28 -34.69
N LYS A 230 -29.09 -8.36 -35.39
CA LYS A 230 -29.52 -8.66 -36.76
C LYS A 230 -30.92 -9.28 -36.87
N ASN A 231 -31.48 -9.81 -35.78
CA ASN A 231 -32.73 -10.58 -35.80
C ASN A 231 -33.86 -9.98 -34.95
N LEU A 232 -33.62 -8.89 -34.22
CA LEU A 232 -34.69 -8.13 -33.59
C LEU A 232 -35.56 -7.42 -34.65
N LYS A 233 -36.88 -7.54 -34.51
CA LYS A 233 -37.85 -6.73 -35.24
C LYS A 233 -37.73 -5.27 -34.80
N TYR A 234 -38.18 -4.36 -35.66
CA TYR A 234 -38.19 -2.92 -35.38
C TYR A 234 -36.80 -2.37 -34.99
N ARG A 235 -35.70 -2.94 -35.51
CA ARG A 235 -34.34 -2.62 -35.04
C ARG A 235 -34.02 -1.13 -34.95
N ASP A 236 -34.44 -0.31 -35.91
CA ASP A 236 -34.25 1.16 -35.89
C ASP A 236 -34.98 1.86 -34.74
N ALA A 237 -36.06 1.26 -34.24
CA ALA A 237 -36.91 1.68 -33.13
C ALA A 237 -36.59 0.95 -31.81
N VAL A 238 -35.50 0.20 -31.76
CA VAL A 238 -35.02 -0.48 -30.55
C VAL A 238 -33.69 0.13 -30.14
N THR A 239 -33.56 0.40 -28.84
CA THR A 239 -32.26 0.61 -28.20
C THR A 239 -31.80 -0.74 -27.67
N LEU A 240 -30.77 -1.33 -28.26
CA LEU A 240 -30.19 -2.57 -27.77
C LEU A 240 -29.29 -2.25 -26.57
N CYS A 241 -29.67 -2.72 -25.38
CA CYS A 241 -28.96 -2.49 -24.14
C CYS A 241 -28.25 -3.75 -23.68
N LEU A 242 -27.09 -3.60 -23.01
CA LEU A 242 -26.38 -4.69 -22.35
C LEU A 242 -26.31 -4.42 -20.85
N HIS A 243 -26.37 -5.48 -20.05
CA HIS A 243 -26.21 -5.43 -18.59
C HIS A 243 -25.26 -6.55 -18.15
N PRO A 244 -23.94 -6.37 -18.34
CA PRO A 244 -23.00 -7.44 -18.02
C PRO A 244 -22.74 -7.52 -16.51
N HIS A 245 -22.71 -8.74 -15.95
CA HIS A 245 -22.03 -9.01 -14.66
C HIS A 245 -20.59 -9.48 -14.91
N ASN A 246 -19.87 -9.82 -13.84
CA ASN A 246 -18.42 -10.00 -13.87
C ASN A 246 -17.94 -11.34 -13.29
N ASP A 247 -18.75 -12.42 -13.33
CA ASP A 247 -18.44 -13.69 -12.67
C ASP A 247 -17.16 -14.38 -13.18
N ARG A 248 -16.70 -14.03 -14.38
CA ARG A 248 -15.44 -14.50 -15.00
C ARG A 248 -14.40 -13.39 -15.13
N GLY A 249 -14.68 -12.21 -14.56
CA GLY A 249 -13.80 -11.05 -14.58
C GLY A 249 -13.72 -10.37 -15.94
N SER A 250 -14.73 -10.54 -16.81
CA SER A 250 -14.71 -9.99 -18.17
C SER A 250 -15.93 -9.13 -18.53
N GLY A 251 -16.68 -8.61 -17.55
CA GLY A 251 -17.85 -7.74 -17.78
C GLY A 251 -17.55 -6.47 -18.59
N VAL A 252 -16.35 -5.87 -18.39
CA VAL A 252 -15.84 -4.75 -19.21
C VAL A 252 -15.67 -5.16 -20.67
N SER A 253 -15.07 -6.32 -20.92
CA SER A 253 -14.87 -6.83 -22.28
C SER A 253 -16.18 -7.24 -22.95
N ASP A 254 -17.12 -7.82 -22.19
CA ASP A 254 -18.48 -8.12 -22.64
C ASP A 254 -19.20 -6.85 -23.13
N ALA A 255 -19.05 -5.75 -22.39
CA ALA A 255 -19.62 -4.45 -22.76
C ALA A 255 -18.97 -3.90 -24.04
N GLU A 256 -17.64 -3.82 -24.09
CA GLU A 256 -16.93 -3.24 -25.23
C GLU A 256 -17.18 -4.04 -26.52
N PHE A 257 -17.07 -5.36 -26.47
CA PHE A 257 -17.31 -6.18 -27.65
C PHE A 257 -18.80 -6.17 -28.04
N GLY A 258 -19.69 -6.08 -27.06
CA GLY A 258 -21.13 -5.93 -27.30
C GLY A 258 -21.49 -4.61 -27.99
N ILE A 259 -20.81 -3.50 -27.66
CA ILE A 259 -20.95 -2.22 -28.37
C ILE A 259 -20.48 -2.38 -29.83
N LEU A 260 -19.32 -3.01 -30.05
CA LEU A 260 -18.84 -3.31 -31.40
C LEU A 260 -19.83 -4.20 -32.17
N ALA A 261 -20.50 -5.12 -31.49
CA ALA A 261 -21.55 -6.00 -32.03
C ALA A 261 -22.89 -5.29 -32.30
N GLY A 262 -23.03 -4.02 -31.93
CA GLY A 262 -24.17 -3.19 -32.30
C GLY A 262 -25.15 -2.90 -31.17
N ALA A 263 -24.71 -2.97 -29.91
CA ALA A 263 -25.43 -2.40 -28.78
C ALA A 263 -25.32 -0.86 -28.76
N ASP A 264 -26.37 -0.22 -28.27
CA ASP A 264 -26.55 1.24 -28.24
C ASP A 264 -26.44 1.82 -26.82
N ARG A 265 -26.63 0.97 -25.81
CA ARG A 265 -26.80 1.34 -24.40
C ARG A 265 -26.15 0.32 -23.47
N ILE A 266 -25.64 0.80 -22.35
CA ILE A 266 -24.97 0.00 -21.34
C ILE A 266 -25.55 0.31 -19.96
N GLU A 267 -25.91 -0.74 -19.24
CA GLU A 267 -26.21 -0.73 -17.80
C GLU A 267 -25.01 -1.24 -17.01
N GLY A 268 -24.72 -0.58 -15.89
CA GLY A 268 -23.65 -0.95 -14.98
C GLY A 268 -23.59 -0.01 -13.79
N THR A 269 -22.51 -0.09 -13.03
CA THR A 269 -22.35 0.68 -11.79
C THR A 269 -21.01 1.40 -11.75
N LEU A 270 -20.87 2.35 -10.83
CA LEU A 270 -19.57 2.90 -10.49
C LEU A 270 -18.73 1.83 -9.81
N PHE A 271 -17.50 1.65 -10.30
CA PHE A 271 -16.49 0.74 -9.75
C PHE A 271 -16.93 -0.74 -9.69
N GLY A 272 -17.94 -1.12 -10.48
CA GLY A 272 -18.38 -2.50 -10.61
C GLY A 272 -19.10 -3.04 -9.38
N ASN A 273 -19.82 -2.22 -8.62
CA ASN A 273 -20.75 -2.70 -7.59
C ASN A 273 -21.86 -3.59 -8.19
N GLY A 274 -22.41 -4.52 -7.42
CA GLY A 274 -23.52 -5.36 -7.82
C GLY A 274 -23.44 -6.76 -7.24
N GLU A 275 -24.40 -7.58 -7.62
CA GLU A 275 -24.50 -8.97 -7.15
C GLU A 275 -23.20 -9.77 -7.37
N ARG A 276 -22.76 -10.49 -6.32
CA ARG A 276 -21.60 -11.42 -6.30
C ARG A 276 -20.26 -10.77 -6.67
N THR A 277 -19.97 -10.71 -7.97
CA THR A 277 -18.72 -10.20 -8.56
C THR A 277 -18.91 -8.79 -9.13
N GLY A 278 -20.14 -8.27 -9.06
CA GLY A 278 -20.48 -6.94 -9.52
C GLY A 278 -21.17 -6.90 -10.87
N ASN A 279 -21.70 -5.72 -11.18
CA ASN A 279 -21.95 -5.32 -12.56
C ASN A 279 -20.62 -4.98 -13.25
N LEU A 280 -20.71 -4.78 -14.55
CA LEU A 280 -19.78 -3.94 -15.30
C LEU A 280 -19.44 -2.65 -14.53
N ASP A 281 -18.15 -2.32 -14.48
CA ASP A 281 -17.67 -1.00 -14.07
C ASP A 281 -17.78 0.02 -15.22
N ILE A 282 -18.73 0.95 -15.11
CA ILE A 282 -18.92 2.04 -16.08
C ILE A 282 -17.72 2.98 -16.10
N VAL A 283 -17.06 3.22 -14.97
CA VAL A 283 -15.89 4.11 -14.91
C VAL A 283 -14.79 3.57 -15.81
N THR A 284 -14.54 2.26 -15.76
CA THR A 284 -13.54 1.61 -16.60
C THR A 284 -13.86 1.77 -18.10
N VAL A 285 -15.07 1.43 -18.55
CA VAL A 285 -15.39 1.53 -20.01
C VAL A 285 -15.39 2.99 -20.47
N ALA A 286 -15.95 3.90 -19.68
CA ALA A 286 -15.93 5.32 -20.02
C ALA A 286 -14.52 5.89 -20.12
N MET A 287 -13.61 5.51 -19.21
CA MET A 287 -12.22 5.95 -19.28
C MET A 287 -11.40 5.21 -20.34
N ASN A 288 -11.78 3.98 -20.72
CA ASN A 288 -11.24 3.32 -21.91
C ASN A 288 -11.56 4.13 -23.17
N LEU A 289 -12.80 4.61 -23.34
CA LEU A 289 -13.16 5.54 -24.43
C LEU A 289 -12.33 6.83 -24.37
N TYR A 290 -12.24 7.43 -23.18
CA TYR A 290 -11.47 8.66 -22.97
C TYR A 290 -10.01 8.52 -23.39
N SER A 291 -9.35 7.42 -22.98
CA SER A 291 -7.95 7.15 -23.34
C SER A 291 -7.72 6.93 -24.85
N HIS A 292 -8.78 6.58 -25.59
CA HIS A 292 -8.78 6.50 -27.05
C HIS A 292 -9.24 7.80 -27.74
N GLY A 293 -9.42 8.89 -26.99
CA GLY A 293 -9.83 10.20 -27.54
C GLY A 293 -11.32 10.30 -27.87
N VAL A 294 -12.16 9.44 -27.30
CA VAL A 294 -13.61 9.45 -27.46
C VAL A 294 -14.25 10.00 -26.19
N ASP A 295 -15.03 11.08 -26.31
CA ASP A 295 -15.74 11.68 -25.18
C ASP A 295 -16.77 10.68 -24.62
N PRO A 296 -16.63 10.22 -23.37
CA PRO A 296 -17.59 9.29 -22.76
C PRO A 296 -18.93 9.96 -22.41
N ASN A 297 -19.04 11.29 -22.48
CA ASN A 297 -20.17 12.08 -21.98
C ASN A 297 -20.44 11.88 -20.46
N LEU A 298 -19.41 11.51 -19.70
CA LEU A 298 -19.41 11.42 -18.24
C LEU A 298 -18.18 12.14 -17.69
N ASN A 299 -18.35 12.83 -16.58
CA ASN A 299 -17.32 13.67 -15.99
C ASN A 299 -16.65 12.99 -14.78
N PHE A 300 -15.41 12.53 -15.01
CA PHE A 300 -14.56 11.91 -14.00
C PHE A 300 -13.35 12.79 -13.60
N ARG A 301 -13.43 14.10 -13.83
CA ARG A 301 -12.32 15.04 -13.56
C ARG A 301 -11.88 15.06 -12.10
N ASN A 302 -12.77 14.74 -11.16
CA ASN A 302 -12.44 14.61 -9.74
C ASN A 302 -12.69 13.19 -9.25
N MET A 303 -11.91 12.23 -9.75
CA MET A 303 -12.01 10.83 -9.34
C MET A 303 -11.86 10.62 -7.83
N PRO A 304 -10.95 11.32 -7.10
CA PRO A 304 -10.87 11.20 -5.64
C PRO A 304 -12.20 11.48 -4.92
N GLU A 305 -12.90 12.56 -5.27
CA GLU A 305 -14.19 12.92 -4.67
C GLU A 305 -15.26 11.86 -4.97
N ILE A 306 -15.25 11.29 -6.18
CA ILE A 306 -16.20 10.24 -6.57
C ILE A 306 -15.93 8.95 -5.78
N VAL A 307 -14.65 8.56 -5.62
CA VAL A 307 -14.25 7.40 -4.82
C VAL A 307 -14.65 7.60 -3.35
N GLU A 308 -14.30 8.75 -2.75
CA GLU A 308 -14.63 9.05 -1.35
C GLU A 308 -16.14 8.99 -1.08
N ASN A 309 -16.94 9.61 -1.95
CA ASN A 309 -18.39 9.56 -1.82
C ASN A 309 -18.95 8.16 -2.04
N TYR A 310 -18.45 7.44 -3.05
CA TYR A 310 -18.85 6.06 -3.29
C TYR A 310 -18.58 5.17 -2.08
N GLU A 311 -17.36 5.18 -1.55
CA GLU A 311 -16.96 4.32 -0.42
C GLU A 311 -17.76 4.66 0.84
N ARG A 312 -17.97 5.96 1.12
CA ARG A 312 -18.79 6.40 2.25
C ARG A 312 -20.25 5.97 2.13
N LEU A 313 -20.86 6.13 0.96
CA LEU A 313 -22.29 5.87 0.74
C LEU A 313 -22.62 4.38 0.59
N THR A 314 -21.67 3.58 0.10
CA THR A 314 -21.85 2.13 -0.11
C THR A 314 -21.28 1.28 1.01
N ASN A 315 -20.41 1.86 1.85
CA ASN A 315 -19.57 1.15 2.81
C ASN A 315 -18.70 0.05 2.14
N MET A 316 -18.42 0.20 0.84
CA MET A 316 -17.50 -0.64 0.09
C MET A 316 -16.16 0.06 -0.08
N GLN A 317 -15.15 -0.70 -0.52
CA GLN A 317 -13.82 -0.15 -0.84
C GLN A 317 -13.54 -0.31 -2.33
N VAL A 318 -13.04 0.75 -2.95
CA VAL A 318 -12.48 0.69 -4.29
C VAL A 318 -11.13 0.00 -4.21
N SER A 319 -10.94 -1.05 -4.99
CA SER A 319 -9.67 -1.78 -5.03
C SER A 319 -8.51 -0.83 -5.33
N MET A 320 -7.39 -0.99 -4.62
CA MET A 320 -6.14 -0.26 -4.91
C MET A 320 -5.68 -0.38 -6.38
N ARG A 321 -6.16 -1.40 -7.10
CA ARG A 321 -5.85 -1.66 -8.51
C ARG A 321 -7.05 -1.47 -9.45
N GLN A 322 -8.15 -0.88 -8.97
CA GLN A 322 -9.30 -0.57 -9.82
C GLN A 322 -8.85 0.36 -10.95
N PRO A 323 -9.06 0.03 -12.23
CA PRO A 323 -8.61 0.86 -13.34
C PRO A 323 -9.02 2.33 -13.16
N TYR A 324 -8.09 3.25 -13.44
CA TYR A 324 -8.24 4.71 -13.35
C TYR A 324 -8.46 5.31 -11.95
N ALA A 325 -9.08 4.58 -11.02
CA ALA A 325 -9.50 5.09 -9.72
C ALA A 325 -8.65 4.59 -8.54
N GLY A 326 -8.09 3.37 -8.64
CA GLY A 326 -7.36 2.74 -7.56
C GLY A 326 -6.14 3.55 -7.11
N GLU A 327 -5.74 3.39 -5.84
CA GLU A 327 -4.60 4.11 -5.26
C GLU A 327 -3.30 3.91 -6.06
N LEU A 328 -3.07 2.69 -6.58
CA LEU A 328 -1.79 2.29 -7.18
C LEU A 328 -1.72 2.44 -8.70
N VAL A 329 -2.79 2.88 -9.38
CA VAL A 329 -2.87 2.82 -10.85
C VAL A 329 -2.00 3.86 -11.57
N PHE A 330 -1.62 4.93 -10.86
CA PHE A 330 -0.66 5.94 -11.35
C PHE A 330 0.67 5.86 -10.60
N THR A 331 0.99 4.70 -10.01
CA THR A 331 2.22 4.48 -9.26
C THR A 331 3.18 3.58 -10.04
N ALA A 332 4.47 3.96 -10.10
CA ALA A 332 5.52 3.10 -10.65
C ALA A 332 6.51 2.70 -9.55
N PHE A 333 6.55 1.41 -9.21
CA PHE A 333 7.47 0.89 -8.19
C PHE A 333 8.88 0.60 -8.74
N SER A 334 9.00 0.35 -10.04
CA SER A 334 10.29 0.08 -10.68
C SER A 334 11.05 1.38 -10.95
N GLY A 335 12.30 1.47 -10.51
CA GLY A 335 13.17 2.62 -10.78
C GLY A 335 13.38 2.88 -12.29
N SER A 336 13.37 1.83 -13.13
CA SER A 336 13.46 2.02 -14.58
C SER A 336 12.19 2.63 -15.18
N HIS A 337 11.02 2.28 -14.65
CA HIS A 337 9.75 2.87 -15.08
C HIS A 337 9.65 4.33 -14.61
N GLN A 338 10.08 4.62 -13.37
CA GLN A 338 10.16 5.99 -12.84
C GLN A 338 11.06 6.89 -13.69
N ASP A 339 12.23 6.40 -14.09
CA ASP A 339 13.16 7.11 -14.98
C ASP A 339 12.53 7.37 -16.37
N ALA A 340 11.87 6.37 -16.95
CA ALA A 340 11.20 6.51 -18.24
C ALA A 340 10.01 7.50 -18.19
N ILE A 341 9.19 7.46 -17.14
CA ILE A 341 8.11 8.43 -16.90
C ILE A 341 8.69 9.84 -16.78
N SER A 342 9.72 10.02 -15.95
CA SER A 342 10.38 11.32 -15.73
C SER A 342 10.95 11.89 -17.03
N LYS A 343 11.54 11.03 -17.88
CA LYS A 343 12.03 11.43 -19.21
C LYS A 343 10.90 11.78 -20.17
N GLY A 344 9.80 11.02 -20.15
CA GLY A 344 8.60 11.32 -20.94
C GLY A 344 8.00 12.67 -20.58
N ILE A 345 7.80 12.95 -19.29
CA ILE A 345 7.30 14.25 -18.80
C ILE A 345 8.22 15.39 -19.25
N LYS A 346 9.53 15.29 -18.98
CA LYS A 346 10.51 16.31 -19.41
C LYS A 346 10.56 16.51 -20.91
N TRP A 347 10.44 15.44 -21.69
CA TRP A 347 10.43 15.53 -23.15
C TRP A 347 9.23 16.33 -23.65
N ARG A 348 8.07 16.15 -23.00
CA ARG A 348 6.85 16.91 -23.29
C ARG A 348 6.91 18.36 -22.83
N GLU A 349 7.50 18.66 -21.67
CA GLU A 349 7.66 20.06 -21.23
C GLU A 349 8.49 20.91 -22.22
N ASN A 350 9.41 20.28 -22.94
CA ASN A 350 10.28 20.94 -23.92
C ASN A 350 9.70 20.95 -25.35
N LYS A 351 8.46 20.47 -25.55
CA LYS A 351 7.82 20.37 -26.86
C LYS A 351 6.34 20.73 -26.77
N GLU A 352 5.80 21.31 -27.84
CA GLU A 352 4.35 21.44 -27.98
C GLU A 352 3.77 20.10 -28.42
N CYS A 353 3.44 19.25 -27.45
CA CYS A 353 2.83 17.93 -27.68
C CYS A 353 1.31 18.04 -27.67
N THR A 354 0.65 17.71 -28.77
CA THR A 354 -0.82 17.63 -28.85
C THR A 354 -1.37 16.45 -28.05
N TYR A 355 -0.66 15.32 -28.02
CA TYR A 355 -1.13 14.07 -27.41
C TYR A 355 -0.39 13.71 -26.14
N TRP A 356 -1.01 12.89 -25.29
CA TRP A 356 -0.38 12.32 -24.11
C TRP A 356 0.61 11.21 -24.50
N GLU A 357 1.91 11.49 -24.34
CA GLU A 357 3.01 10.60 -24.72
C GLU A 357 3.99 10.36 -23.56
N VAL A 358 3.50 9.77 -22.47
CA VAL A 358 4.35 9.40 -21.32
C VAL A 358 4.37 7.88 -21.16
N PRO A 359 5.55 7.24 -21.17
CA PRO A 359 5.66 5.80 -20.98
C PRO A 359 4.98 5.32 -19.69
N TYR A 360 4.34 4.15 -19.72
CA TYR A 360 3.69 3.49 -18.59
C TYR A 360 2.46 4.18 -17.98
N LEU A 361 2.12 5.41 -18.39
CA LEU A 361 0.91 6.11 -17.96
C LEU A 361 -0.05 6.20 -19.15
N PRO A 362 -1.20 5.52 -19.14
CA PRO A 362 -2.13 5.50 -20.28
C PRO A 362 -2.84 6.85 -20.50
N ILE A 363 -2.99 7.65 -19.44
CA ILE A 363 -3.59 8.99 -19.45
C ILE A 363 -2.78 9.93 -18.56
N ASP A 364 -3.03 11.24 -18.66
CA ASP A 364 -2.55 12.19 -17.66
C ASP A 364 -3.31 11.96 -16.34
N PRO A 365 -2.63 11.65 -15.22
CA PRO A 365 -3.31 11.56 -13.92
C PRO A 365 -4.06 12.85 -13.56
N MET A 366 -3.59 14.01 -14.01
CA MET A 366 -4.23 15.30 -13.72
C MET A 366 -5.61 15.44 -14.36
N ASP A 367 -5.88 14.75 -15.47
CA ASP A 367 -7.18 14.79 -16.15
C ASP A 367 -8.31 14.24 -15.28
N VAL A 368 -7.98 13.35 -14.33
CA VAL A 368 -8.90 12.73 -13.38
C VAL A 368 -8.68 13.22 -11.94
N GLY A 369 -7.98 14.35 -11.76
CA GLY A 369 -7.76 14.97 -10.45
C GLY A 369 -6.77 14.21 -9.58
N ARG A 370 -5.93 13.38 -10.19
CA ARG A 370 -4.85 12.63 -9.54
C ARG A 370 -3.51 13.24 -9.92
N GLN A 371 -2.45 12.73 -9.30
CA GLN A 371 -1.08 13.06 -9.65
C GLN A 371 -0.29 11.78 -9.82
N TYR A 372 0.74 11.83 -10.67
CA TYR A 372 1.76 10.79 -10.65
C TYR A 372 2.47 10.86 -9.31
N ASP A 373 2.32 9.80 -8.51
CA ASP A 373 2.95 9.75 -7.20
C ASP A 373 4.43 9.37 -7.34
N SER A 374 5.24 10.40 -7.64
CA SER A 374 6.71 10.30 -7.68
C SER A 374 7.34 10.10 -6.30
N ASP A 375 6.55 10.28 -5.22
CA ASP A 375 6.99 10.14 -3.83
C ASP A 375 6.87 8.69 -3.33
N VAL A 376 6.23 7.80 -4.09
CA VAL A 376 6.35 6.34 -3.93
C VAL A 376 7.67 5.80 -4.48
N ILE A 377 8.80 6.42 -4.12
CA ILE A 377 10.09 5.72 -4.16
C ILE A 377 10.11 4.80 -2.94
N ARG A 378 9.33 3.72 -3.00
CA ARG A 378 9.42 2.64 -2.04
C ARG A 378 10.72 1.91 -2.30
N ILE A 379 11.66 2.00 -1.37
CA ILE A 379 12.91 1.25 -1.44
C ILE A 379 12.68 -0.13 -0.84
N ASN A 380 12.50 -1.10 -1.72
CA ASN A 380 12.50 -2.52 -1.42
C ASN A 380 13.72 -3.19 -2.11
N SER A 381 13.82 -4.52 -1.98
CA SER A 381 14.89 -5.33 -2.56
C SER A 381 15.11 -5.17 -4.08
N GLN A 382 14.15 -4.54 -4.78
CA GLN A 382 14.16 -4.31 -6.23
C GLN A 382 14.40 -2.84 -6.63
N SER A 383 14.50 -1.90 -5.69
CA SER A 383 14.64 -0.48 -6.00
C SER A 383 16.08 -0.13 -6.43
N GLY A 384 16.21 0.67 -7.50
CA GLY A 384 17.48 0.99 -8.14
C GLY A 384 18.38 1.95 -7.36
N LYS A 385 19.69 1.95 -7.65
CA LYS A 385 20.75 2.73 -6.97
C LYS A 385 20.46 4.25 -6.88
N GLY A 386 19.74 4.82 -7.85
CA GLY A 386 19.41 6.25 -7.90
C GLY A 386 18.31 6.70 -6.93
N GLY A 387 17.43 5.79 -6.48
CA GLY A 387 16.29 6.15 -5.63
C GLY A 387 16.70 6.62 -4.22
N VAL A 388 17.73 6.00 -3.65
CA VAL A 388 18.23 6.32 -2.30
C VAL A 388 18.80 7.74 -2.23
N ALA A 389 19.62 8.10 -3.22
CA ALA A 389 20.26 9.41 -3.28
C ALA A 389 19.24 10.54 -3.46
N TYR A 390 18.20 10.30 -4.29
CA TYR A 390 17.11 11.26 -4.49
C TYR A 390 16.32 11.50 -3.19
N ILE A 391 15.98 10.45 -2.43
CA ILE A 391 15.27 10.59 -1.15
C ILE A 391 16.09 11.43 -0.16
N LEU A 392 17.40 11.17 -0.03
CA LEU A 392 18.27 11.93 0.86
C LEU A 392 18.36 13.41 0.46
N GLN A 393 18.45 13.68 -0.84
CA GLN A 393 18.49 15.04 -1.34
C GLN A 393 17.15 15.78 -1.10
N LYS A 394 16.03 15.16 -1.47
CA LYS A 394 14.70 15.77 -1.39
C LYS A 394 14.24 15.97 0.06
N ASN A 395 14.41 14.97 0.92
CA ASN A 395 13.84 14.99 2.27
C ASN A 395 14.79 15.56 3.32
N PHE A 396 16.11 15.48 3.09
CA PHE A 396 17.11 15.88 4.09
C PHE A 396 18.15 16.89 3.56
N GLY A 397 18.14 17.27 2.27
CA GLY A 397 19.12 18.18 1.68
C GLY A 397 20.52 17.57 1.51
N ILE A 398 20.66 16.25 1.65
CA ILE A 398 21.94 15.53 1.60
C ILE A 398 22.21 15.08 0.17
N SER A 399 23.18 15.71 -0.48
CA SER A 399 23.60 15.39 -1.85
C SER A 399 24.82 14.47 -1.83
N LEU A 400 24.60 13.15 -1.94
CA LEU A 400 25.70 12.18 -1.89
C LEU A 400 26.61 12.28 -3.14
N PRO A 401 27.95 12.25 -2.97
CA PRO A 401 28.91 12.12 -4.07
C PRO A 401 28.59 10.91 -4.94
N LYS A 402 28.77 11.03 -6.26
CA LYS A 402 28.41 9.96 -7.21
C LYS A 402 29.05 8.61 -6.88
N GLN A 403 30.29 8.63 -6.40
CA GLN A 403 31.01 7.42 -5.99
C GLN A 403 30.48 6.82 -4.68
N MET A 404 29.97 7.66 -3.76
CA MET A 404 29.36 7.23 -2.50
C MET A 404 27.95 6.65 -2.69
N GLN A 405 27.20 7.11 -3.69
CA GLN A 405 25.84 6.63 -3.98
C GLN A 405 25.79 5.10 -4.15
N GLU A 406 26.84 4.52 -4.76
CA GLU A 406 26.94 3.07 -4.91
C GLU A 406 27.15 2.35 -3.57
N ALA A 407 28.13 2.81 -2.78
CA ALA A 407 28.45 2.23 -1.47
C ALA A 407 27.25 2.31 -0.50
N PHE A 408 26.56 3.46 -0.50
CA PHE A 408 25.37 3.65 0.32
C PHE A 408 24.17 2.85 -0.19
N GLY A 409 23.97 2.79 -1.52
CA GLY A 409 22.91 2.00 -2.13
C GLY A 409 22.99 0.51 -1.79
N TYR A 410 24.19 -0.08 -1.83
CA TYR A 410 24.41 -1.47 -1.39
C TYR A 410 24.10 -1.68 0.09
N THR A 411 24.47 -0.71 0.93
CA THR A 411 24.19 -0.75 2.37
C THR A 411 22.69 -0.74 2.67
N VAL A 412 21.94 0.16 2.03
CA VAL A 412 20.48 0.26 2.21
C VAL A 412 19.78 -1.00 1.70
N LYS A 413 20.24 -1.56 0.57
CA LYS A 413 19.72 -2.80 0.03
C LYS A 413 19.92 -3.99 0.98
N ASP A 414 21.14 -4.17 1.51
CA ASP A 414 21.43 -5.25 2.46
C ASP A 414 20.56 -5.17 3.73
N VAL A 415 20.29 -3.96 4.22
CA VAL A 415 19.41 -3.74 5.38
C VAL A 415 17.94 -4.06 5.04
N SER A 416 17.45 -3.60 3.88
CA SER A 416 16.08 -3.89 3.44
C SER A 416 15.86 -5.38 3.18
N ASP A 417 16.82 -6.04 2.51
CA ASP A 417 16.77 -7.47 2.18
C ASP A 417 16.68 -8.33 3.45
N LYS A 418 17.50 -8.04 4.46
CA LYS A 418 17.49 -8.76 5.75
C LYS A 418 16.22 -8.51 6.57
N ALA A 419 15.65 -7.31 6.46
CA ALA A 419 14.47 -6.94 7.22
C ALA A 419 13.15 -7.31 6.52
N HIS A 420 13.19 -7.79 5.27
CA HIS A 420 12.03 -8.09 4.42
C HIS A 420 10.96 -6.98 4.41
N ARG A 421 11.39 -5.72 4.46
CA ARG A 421 10.48 -4.57 4.56
C ARG A 421 10.99 -3.37 3.79
N GLU A 422 10.05 -2.51 3.41
CA GLU A 422 10.31 -1.20 2.85
C GLU A 422 10.94 -0.30 3.92
N LEU A 423 11.87 0.56 3.48
CA LEU A 423 12.51 1.56 4.34
C LEU A 423 11.86 2.92 4.11
N THR A 424 11.43 3.58 5.18
CA THR A 424 10.96 4.98 5.13
C THR A 424 12.14 5.93 4.90
N PRO A 425 11.91 7.17 4.44
CA PRO A 425 12.96 8.18 4.35
C PRO A 425 13.78 8.35 5.65
N GLU A 426 13.12 8.33 6.80
CA GLU A 426 13.77 8.39 8.12
C GLU A 426 14.59 7.13 8.40
N GLY A 427 14.11 5.97 7.97
CA GLY A 427 14.86 4.72 8.04
C GLY A 427 16.14 4.76 7.20
N ILE A 428 16.07 5.33 5.99
CA ILE A 428 17.25 5.53 5.12
C ILE A 428 18.24 6.50 5.76
N TYR A 429 17.76 7.64 6.27
CA TYR A 429 18.61 8.60 6.98
C TYR A 429 19.27 7.97 8.20
N LYS A 430 18.55 7.16 8.97
CA LYS A 430 19.10 6.45 10.12
C LYS A 430 20.23 5.49 9.74
N ILE A 431 20.13 4.81 8.61
CA ILE A 431 21.21 3.95 8.10
C ILE A 431 22.44 4.78 7.72
N LEU A 432 22.25 5.95 7.09
CA LEU A 432 23.33 6.89 6.81
C LEU A 432 23.98 7.36 8.12
N GLU A 433 23.15 7.75 9.09
CA GLU A 433 23.59 8.24 10.38
C GLU A 433 24.41 7.21 11.14
N GLU A 434 23.92 5.98 11.27
CA GLU A 434 24.59 4.91 12.01
C GLU A 434 25.91 4.47 11.37
N LYS A 435 25.94 4.31 10.03
CA LYS A 435 27.12 3.74 9.35
C LYS A 435 28.15 4.78 8.95
N PHE A 436 27.71 5.97 8.54
CA PHE A 436 28.55 6.95 7.86
C PHE A 436 28.66 8.30 8.58
N ILE A 437 27.87 8.59 9.63
CA ILE A 437 27.98 9.86 10.39
C ILE A 437 28.44 9.62 11.85
N ARG A 438 27.86 8.65 12.54
CA ARG A 438 28.10 8.41 13.98
C ARG A 438 29.01 7.22 14.27
N ASN A 439 29.64 6.65 13.26
CA ASN A 439 30.52 5.51 13.43
C ASN A 439 31.88 5.94 14.01
N SER A 440 31.88 6.35 15.27
CA SER A 440 33.05 6.80 16.04
C SER A 440 33.36 5.80 17.18
N HIS A 441 33.15 4.52 16.92
CA HIS A 441 33.10 3.50 17.97
C HIS A 441 34.47 3.09 18.53
N VAL A 442 35.56 3.41 17.83
CA VAL A 442 36.93 3.11 18.26
C VAL A 442 37.57 4.35 18.85
N PHE A 443 37.52 5.48 18.13
CA PHE A 443 38.07 6.75 18.62
C PHE A 443 37.26 7.96 18.17
N GLN A 444 37.48 9.07 18.86
CA GLN A 444 36.90 10.39 18.58
C GLN A 444 37.99 11.46 18.58
N ILE A 445 37.74 12.55 17.87
CA ILE A 445 38.58 13.76 17.88
C ILE A 445 37.74 14.88 18.51
N PRO A 446 37.75 15.01 19.85
CA PRO A 446 36.96 16.05 20.53
C PRO A 446 37.43 17.47 20.21
N GLU A 447 38.71 17.65 19.93
CA GLU A 447 39.30 18.98 19.77
C GLU A 447 40.51 18.95 18.85
N CYS A 448 40.66 19.99 18.05
CA CYS A 448 41.82 20.21 17.20
C CYS A 448 42.16 21.69 17.16
N HIS A 449 43.43 22.03 17.40
CA HIS A 449 43.95 23.39 17.30
C HIS A 449 44.90 23.51 16.12
N PHE A 450 44.75 24.58 15.35
CA PHE A 450 45.56 24.81 14.15
C PHE A 450 46.53 25.94 14.37
N ILE A 451 47.81 25.70 14.06
CA ILE A 451 48.87 26.70 14.12
C ILE A 451 49.36 26.95 12.70
N GLN A 452 49.26 28.20 12.26
CA GLN A 452 49.65 28.60 10.92
C GLN A 452 51.12 29.07 10.89
N GLY A 453 51.99 28.29 10.26
CA GLY A 453 53.42 28.57 10.04
C GLY A 453 53.81 28.43 8.55
N GLU A 454 55.07 28.04 8.25
CA GLU A 454 55.49 27.69 6.86
C GLU A 454 54.74 26.45 6.32
N GLU A 455 54.42 25.50 7.20
CA GLU A 455 53.49 24.39 6.97
C GLU A 455 52.32 24.45 7.97
N MET A 456 51.19 23.84 7.65
CA MET A 456 50.03 23.82 8.55
C MET A 456 50.22 22.76 9.63
N ALA A 457 50.26 23.17 10.89
CA ALA A 457 50.34 22.25 12.03
C ALA A 457 48.97 22.08 12.70
N ALA A 458 48.67 20.87 13.17
CA ALA A 458 47.46 20.55 13.91
C ALA A 458 47.80 19.80 15.21
N ASP A 459 47.41 20.38 16.35
CA ASP A 459 47.38 19.71 17.64
C ASP A 459 46.03 19.00 17.77
N THR A 460 46.03 17.68 17.52
CA THR A 460 44.83 16.85 17.45
C THR A 460 44.67 16.06 18.74
N THR A 461 43.60 16.31 19.48
CA THR A 461 43.23 15.52 20.66
C THR A 461 42.48 14.27 20.21
N ILE A 462 43.02 13.08 20.48
CA ILE A 462 42.41 11.79 20.16
C ILE A 462 41.93 11.13 21.46
N CYS A 463 40.65 10.79 21.51
CA CYS A 463 40.04 9.99 22.57
C CYS A 463 39.85 8.55 22.07
N HIS A 464 40.62 7.61 22.61
CA HIS A 464 40.60 6.19 22.25
C HIS A 464 40.52 5.34 23.53
N GLY A 465 39.47 4.50 23.65
CA GLY A 465 39.31 3.62 24.83
C GLY A 465 39.22 4.35 26.17
N GLY A 466 38.74 5.60 26.19
CA GLY A 466 38.69 6.46 27.38
C GLY A 466 40.01 7.15 27.73
N LYS A 467 41.08 6.92 26.97
CA LYS A 467 42.35 7.66 27.08
C LYS A 467 42.36 8.83 26.12
N ILE A 468 42.82 9.98 26.59
CA ILE A 468 42.95 11.21 25.80
C ILE A 468 44.44 11.46 25.58
N GLN A 469 44.84 11.59 24.31
CA GLN A 469 46.21 11.92 23.92
C GLN A 469 46.21 13.02 22.86
N CYS A 470 47.10 14.00 23.01
CA CYS A 470 47.28 15.06 22.03
C CYS A 470 48.47 14.72 21.12
N ILE A 471 48.26 14.78 19.81
CA ILE A 471 49.27 14.50 18.79
C ILE A 471 49.40 15.72 17.88
N THR A 472 50.63 16.20 17.72
CA THR A 472 50.96 17.29 16.81
C THR A 472 51.49 16.70 15.50
N ALA A 473 50.91 17.08 14.37
CA ALA A 473 51.40 16.72 13.04
C ALA A 473 51.28 17.89 12.05
N HIS A 474 52.08 17.83 10.99
CA HIS A 474 52.11 18.83 9.91
C HIS A 474 51.46 18.28 8.65
N GLY A 475 50.91 19.17 7.82
CA GLY A 475 50.36 18.81 6.52
C GLY A 475 50.19 20.03 5.61
N ASN A 476 49.82 19.76 4.36
CA ASN A 476 49.62 20.79 3.33
C ASN A 476 48.31 21.58 3.52
N GLY A 477 47.49 21.19 4.50
CA GLY A 477 46.23 21.85 4.86
C GLY A 477 45.69 21.33 6.18
N ARG A 478 44.58 21.93 6.67
CA ARG A 478 43.96 21.58 7.97
C ARG A 478 43.61 20.11 8.08
N LEU A 479 42.88 19.59 7.09
CA LEU A 479 42.44 18.19 7.10
C LEU A 479 43.62 17.21 6.95
N ASP A 480 44.62 17.58 6.17
CA ASP A 480 45.84 16.78 5.95
C ASP A 480 46.69 16.66 7.22
N ALA A 481 46.88 17.77 7.94
CA ALA A 481 47.58 17.78 9.22
C ALA A 481 46.88 16.89 10.26
N VAL A 482 45.54 16.94 10.34
CA VAL A 482 44.75 16.04 11.21
C VAL A 482 44.87 14.59 10.75
N SER A 483 44.82 14.33 9.44
CA SER A 483 45.01 12.99 8.88
C SER A 483 46.37 12.41 9.26
N ASN A 484 47.44 13.20 9.17
CA ASN A 484 48.79 12.76 9.56
C ASN A 484 48.90 12.49 11.07
N ALA A 485 48.21 13.27 11.91
CA ALA A 485 48.14 12.99 13.35
C ALA A 485 47.45 11.65 13.65
N ILE A 486 46.36 11.32 12.94
CA ILE A 486 45.65 10.04 13.06
C ILE A 486 46.57 8.88 12.61
N LYS A 487 47.22 9.01 11.45
CA LYS A 487 48.17 8.01 10.93
C LYS A 487 49.29 7.72 11.92
N GLN A 488 49.90 8.77 12.47
CA GLN A 488 50.97 8.66 13.46
C GLN A 488 50.48 8.00 14.76
N TYR A 489 49.26 8.31 15.21
CA TYR A 489 48.72 7.77 16.45
C TYR A 489 48.44 6.26 16.38
N PHE A 490 47.84 5.82 15.27
CA PHE A 490 47.43 4.43 15.10
C PHE A 490 48.44 3.56 14.35
N ASP A 491 49.54 4.16 13.85
CA ASP A 491 50.53 3.51 12.98
C ASP A 491 49.87 2.84 11.75
N ILE A 492 49.05 3.63 11.05
CA ILE A 492 48.29 3.21 9.86
C ILE A 492 48.60 4.11 8.67
N ASP A 493 48.32 3.61 7.46
CA ASP A 493 48.42 4.41 6.24
C ASP A 493 47.18 4.28 5.35
N TYR A 494 46.80 5.39 4.73
CA TYR A 494 45.66 5.54 3.81
C TYR A 494 45.79 6.83 2.99
N GLU A 495 45.17 6.86 1.82
CA GLU A 495 45.13 8.05 0.96
C GLU A 495 43.76 8.72 1.04
N LEU A 496 43.72 10.05 1.06
CA LEU A 496 42.47 10.79 0.92
C LEU A 496 42.14 10.87 -0.58
N ASP A 497 41.07 10.18 -1.00
CA ASP A 497 40.72 9.95 -2.41
C ASP A 497 39.61 10.90 -2.87
N VAL A 498 38.62 11.16 -2.00
CA VAL A 498 37.49 12.05 -2.32
C VAL A 498 37.21 13.02 -1.19
N TYR A 499 36.97 14.27 -1.57
CA TYR A 499 36.50 15.33 -0.71
C TYR A 499 35.42 16.13 -1.44
N GLU A 500 34.20 16.15 -0.90
CA GLU A 500 33.11 17.00 -1.39
C GLU A 500 32.38 17.64 -0.20
N GLU A 501 31.93 18.87 -0.36
CA GLU A 501 31.18 19.59 0.68
C GLU A 501 30.05 20.44 0.09
N HIS A 502 28.99 20.63 0.86
CA HIS A 502 27.93 21.58 0.55
C HIS A 502 27.17 22.04 1.80
N SER A 503 26.44 23.15 1.67
CA SER A 503 25.56 23.67 2.74
C SER A 503 24.22 22.95 2.76
N LEU A 504 23.76 22.51 3.94
CA LEU A 504 22.47 21.83 4.13
C LEU A 504 21.27 22.79 4.02
N THR A 505 21.43 24.03 4.47
CA THR A 505 20.39 25.07 4.52
C THR A 505 20.95 26.43 4.06
N ARG A 506 20.08 27.33 3.58
CA ARG A 506 20.47 28.70 3.19
C ARG A 506 20.42 29.65 4.39
N GLY A 507 21.48 30.42 4.65
CA GLY A 507 21.54 31.46 5.69
C GLY A 507 22.80 31.39 6.57
N SER A 508 23.01 32.36 7.45
CA SER A 508 24.20 32.47 8.32
C SER A 508 24.29 31.44 9.44
N SER A 509 23.28 30.58 9.60
CA SER A 509 23.24 29.47 10.55
C SER A 509 23.23 28.10 9.83
N SER A 510 23.79 28.04 8.62
CA SER A 510 23.81 26.83 7.80
C SER A 510 24.76 25.76 8.34
N LYS A 511 24.31 24.51 8.41
CA LYS A 511 25.19 23.35 8.65
C LYS A 511 25.95 22.98 7.38
N ALA A 512 27.22 22.66 7.52
CA ALA A 512 28.07 22.12 6.45
C ALA A 512 28.03 20.59 6.47
N VAL A 513 27.75 19.99 5.32
CA VAL A 513 27.86 18.54 5.11
C VAL A 513 29.13 18.27 4.32
N THR A 514 30.00 17.43 4.88
CA THR A 514 31.27 17.05 4.23
C THR A 514 31.32 15.56 4.02
N TYR A 515 31.80 15.13 2.86
CA TYR A 515 32.02 13.75 2.48
C TYR A 515 33.51 13.50 2.29
N VAL A 516 34.07 12.56 3.05
CA VAL A 516 35.47 12.15 2.95
C VAL A 516 35.53 10.68 2.56
N GLY A 517 36.19 10.40 1.43
CA GLY A 517 36.54 9.06 0.99
C GLY A 517 38.03 8.81 1.21
N ILE A 518 38.38 7.82 2.02
CA ILE A 518 39.77 7.35 2.18
C ILE A 518 39.97 6.00 1.51
N LYS A 519 41.11 5.82 0.86
CA LYS A 519 41.50 4.59 0.20
C LYS A 519 42.59 3.90 1.01
N CYS A 520 42.32 2.68 1.44
CA CYS A 520 43.27 1.83 2.16
C CYS A 520 43.20 0.42 1.56
N HIS A 521 44.34 -0.18 1.21
CA HIS A 521 44.41 -1.50 0.56
C HIS A 521 43.49 -1.64 -0.68
N ASN A 522 43.44 -0.61 -1.52
CA ASN A 522 42.59 -0.50 -2.72
C ASN A 522 41.07 -0.58 -2.45
N LYS A 523 40.62 -0.39 -1.21
CA LYS A 523 39.22 -0.29 -0.82
C LYS A 523 38.91 1.12 -0.33
N LEU A 524 37.76 1.65 -0.77
CA LEU A 524 37.29 2.99 -0.42
C LEU A 524 36.38 2.92 0.82
N TYR A 525 36.65 3.79 1.77
CA TYR A 525 35.90 3.95 3.02
C TYR A 525 35.38 5.38 3.12
N TRP A 526 34.12 5.54 3.49
CA TRP A 526 33.44 6.84 3.46
C TRP A 526 33.08 7.30 4.85
N GLY A 527 33.24 8.58 5.14
CA GLY A 527 32.66 9.24 6.30
C GLY A 527 31.96 10.53 5.91
N VAL A 528 30.95 10.89 6.69
CA VAL A 528 30.11 12.07 6.51
C VAL A 528 30.11 12.87 7.79
N GLY A 529 30.47 14.14 7.68
CA GLY A 529 30.39 15.10 8.78
C GLY A 529 29.23 16.05 8.56
N ILE A 530 28.53 16.40 9.64
CA ILE A 530 27.46 17.40 9.63
C ILE A 530 27.65 18.30 10.84
N GLU A 531 28.29 19.45 10.64
CA GLU A 531 28.62 20.40 11.70
C GLU A 531 28.31 21.83 11.28
N ASN A 532 28.25 22.74 12.26
CA ASN A 532 28.10 24.18 11.98
C ASN A 532 29.36 24.80 11.38
N ASP A 533 30.52 24.20 11.67
CA ASP A 533 31.82 24.64 11.16
C ASP A 533 32.33 23.66 10.10
N ILE A 534 32.83 24.20 8.99
CA ILE A 534 33.28 23.43 7.82
C ILE A 534 34.47 22.53 8.18
N ILE A 535 35.39 23.02 9.01
CA ILE A 535 36.58 22.27 9.40
C ILE A 535 36.21 21.14 10.34
N ASN A 536 35.36 21.41 11.34
CA ASN A 536 34.85 20.37 12.22
C ASN A 536 34.05 19.30 11.46
N SER A 537 33.24 19.71 10.46
CA SER A 537 32.54 18.78 9.56
C SER A 537 33.53 17.89 8.81
N SER A 538 34.61 18.47 8.28
CA SER A 538 35.67 17.73 7.58
C SER A 538 36.41 16.74 8.49
N ILE A 539 36.75 17.15 9.72
CA ILE A 539 37.43 16.30 10.71
C ILE A 539 36.52 15.15 11.14
N ALA A 540 35.24 15.42 11.40
CA ALA A 540 34.27 14.41 11.76
C ALA A 540 34.10 13.37 10.64
N ALA A 541 33.96 13.82 9.40
CA ALA A 541 33.90 12.95 8.22
C ALA A 541 35.14 12.04 8.12
N LEU A 542 36.33 12.61 8.27
CA LEU A 542 37.59 11.84 8.24
C LEU A 542 37.67 10.82 9.38
N ALA A 543 37.35 11.21 10.61
CA ALA A 543 37.36 10.31 11.76
C ALA A 543 36.41 9.12 11.56
N VAL A 544 35.23 9.35 10.98
CA VAL A 544 34.27 8.29 10.67
C VAL A 544 34.76 7.36 9.57
N ALA A 545 35.43 7.89 8.54
CA ALA A 545 36.03 7.08 7.49
C ALA A 545 37.13 6.16 8.06
N VAL A 546 38.01 6.68 8.91
CA VAL A 546 39.12 5.93 9.53
C VAL A 546 38.63 4.90 10.55
N ASN A 547 37.59 5.21 11.34
CA ASN A 547 36.96 4.25 12.27
C ASN A 547 36.43 2.98 11.57
N GLN A 548 36.27 2.99 10.24
CA GLN A 548 35.83 1.83 9.47
C GLN A 548 36.96 0.90 9.01
N LEU A 549 38.23 1.29 9.16
CA LEU A 549 39.37 0.45 8.84
C LEU A 549 39.41 -0.79 9.74
N GLU A 550 39.73 -1.95 9.17
CA GLU A 550 39.74 -3.22 9.92
C GLU A 550 40.84 -3.27 10.97
N GLU A 551 41.99 -2.65 10.70
CA GLU A 551 43.11 -2.48 11.65
C GLU A 551 42.67 -1.75 12.91
N ILE A 552 41.91 -0.66 12.75
CA ILE A 552 41.33 0.14 13.83
C ILE A 552 40.25 -0.64 14.59
N LYS A 553 39.36 -1.35 13.90
CA LYS A 553 38.31 -2.16 14.55
C LYS A 553 38.87 -3.31 15.39
N ASN A 554 39.96 -3.93 14.96
CA ASN A 554 40.57 -5.05 15.69
C ASN A 554 41.19 -4.61 17.02
N MET A 555 41.67 -3.36 17.14
CA MET A 555 42.21 -2.81 18.39
C MET A 555 41.14 -2.71 19.51
N LYS A 556 39.86 -2.48 19.18
CA LYS A 556 38.74 -2.43 20.15
C LYS A 556 38.39 -3.79 20.78
N ARG A 557 38.61 -4.90 20.08
CA ARG A 557 38.16 -6.24 20.51
C ARG A 557 38.93 -6.81 21.72
N SER A 558 40.14 -6.31 21.98
CA SER A 558 41.01 -6.83 23.05
C SER A 558 40.54 -6.42 24.46
N ASP A 559 40.02 -5.19 24.65
CA ASP A 559 39.65 -4.67 25.98
C ASP A 559 38.22 -5.03 26.44
N SER A 560 37.25 -5.20 25.53
CA SER A 560 35.83 -5.45 25.88
C SER A 560 35.61 -6.79 26.59
N ARG A 561 36.36 -7.83 26.19
CA ARG A 561 36.08 -9.22 26.58
C ARG A 561 36.35 -9.49 28.07
N MET A 562 37.36 -8.85 28.67
CA MET A 562 37.64 -9.02 30.10
C MET A 562 36.58 -8.35 30.98
N THR A 563 36.12 -7.16 30.59
CA THR A 563 35.05 -6.45 31.29
C THR A 563 33.76 -7.27 31.30
N GLU A 564 33.42 -7.93 30.19
CA GLU A 564 32.26 -8.84 30.12
C GLU A 564 32.39 -10.06 31.06
N VAL A 565 33.59 -10.67 31.14
CA VAL A 565 33.87 -11.79 32.06
C VAL A 565 33.70 -11.36 33.52
N LEU A 566 34.24 -10.20 33.91
CA LEU A 566 34.14 -9.69 35.28
C LEU A 566 32.70 -9.31 35.65
N ASN A 567 31.97 -8.66 34.74
CA ASN A 567 30.56 -8.34 34.96
C ASN A 567 29.73 -9.61 35.16
N TYR A 568 29.97 -10.65 34.37
CA TYR A 568 29.25 -11.92 34.52
C TYR A 568 29.54 -12.58 35.88
N ILE A 569 30.79 -12.54 36.35
CA ILE A 569 31.16 -13.02 37.70
C ILE A 569 30.43 -12.22 38.77
N GLN A 570 30.36 -10.89 38.64
CA GLN A 570 29.70 -10.02 39.59
C GLN A 570 28.18 -10.20 39.64
N SER A 571 27.52 -10.48 38.51
CA SER A 571 26.08 -10.74 38.47
C SER A 571 25.72 -12.14 38.98
N ASN A 572 26.61 -13.13 38.82
CA ASN A 572 26.35 -14.54 39.11
C ASN A 572 27.16 -15.10 40.29
N TYR A 573 27.70 -14.22 41.14
CA TYR A 573 28.66 -14.55 42.22
C TYR A 573 28.22 -15.66 43.18
N LYS A 574 26.91 -15.94 43.30
CA LYS A 574 26.37 -17.00 44.18
C LYS A 574 26.65 -18.42 43.67
N THR A 575 26.63 -18.62 42.36
CA THR A 575 26.65 -19.96 41.74
C THR A 575 27.69 -20.09 40.61
N VAL A 576 28.39 -19.02 40.26
CA VAL A 576 29.38 -19.01 39.17
C VAL A 576 30.52 -20.00 39.44
N THR A 577 30.87 -20.77 38.41
CA THR A 577 32.02 -21.69 38.38
C THR A 577 32.88 -21.41 37.14
N LEU A 578 34.13 -21.90 37.15
CA LEU A 578 35.01 -21.81 35.97
C LEU A 578 34.45 -22.59 34.78
N GLU A 579 33.79 -23.71 35.05
CA GLU A 579 33.00 -24.48 34.08
C GLU A 579 31.97 -23.60 33.39
N LYS A 580 31.17 -22.86 34.17
CA LYS A 580 30.11 -22.02 33.61
C LYS A 580 30.66 -20.86 32.80
N LEU A 581 31.75 -20.24 33.25
CA LEU A 581 32.43 -19.20 32.48
C LEU A 581 33.03 -19.74 31.18
N SER A 582 33.61 -20.94 31.23
CA SER A 582 34.18 -21.62 30.06
C SER A 582 33.12 -21.88 28.98
N GLU A 583 31.93 -22.35 29.38
CA GLU A 583 30.77 -22.52 28.50
C GLU A 583 30.24 -21.19 27.96
N THR A 584 30.03 -20.20 28.83
CA THR A 584 29.42 -18.91 28.45
C THR A 584 30.30 -18.09 27.51
N PHE A 585 31.62 -18.12 27.71
CA PHE A 585 32.57 -17.30 26.95
C PHE A 585 33.32 -18.08 25.86
N TYR A 586 32.99 -19.36 25.68
CA TYR A 586 33.63 -20.28 24.72
C TYR A 586 35.16 -20.30 24.83
N LEU A 587 35.68 -20.34 26.07
CA LEU A 587 37.11 -20.34 26.39
C LEU A 587 37.46 -21.57 27.20
N SER A 588 38.66 -22.13 27.02
CA SER A 588 39.12 -23.25 27.85
C SER A 588 39.37 -22.80 29.29
N LYS A 589 39.09 -23.66 30.27
CA LYS A 589 39.33 -23.36 31.70
C LYS A 589 40.77 -22.91 32.01
N PRO A 590 41.84 -23.56 31.45
CA PRO A 590 43.20 -23.12 31.69
C PRO A 590 43.48 -21.71 31.14
N TYR A 591 42.95 -21.41 29.95
CA TYR A 591 43.08 -20.09 29.35
C TYR A 591 42.34 -19.04 30.18
N LEU A 592 41.09 -19.30 30.58
CA LEU A 592 40.28 -18.37 31.34
C LEU A 592 40.89 -18.06 32.73
N SER A 593 41.44 -19.07 33.39
CA SER A 593 42.15 -18.90 34.67
C SER A 593 43.40 -18.05 34.53
N LYS A 594 44.22 -18.31 33.49
CA LYS A 594 45.41 -17.49 33.17
C LYS A 594 45.02 -16.06 32.82
N TYR A 595 44.01 -15.89 31.96
CA TYR A 595 43.51 -14.62 31.46
C TYR A 595 42.99 -13.72 32.59
N ILE A 596 42.20 -14.27 33.52
CA ILE A 596 41.73 -13.55 34.73
C ILE A 596 42.93 -13.16 35.61
N LYS A 597 43.88 -14.07 35.83
CA LYS A 597 45.03 -13.83 36.71
C LYS A 597 45.95 -12.74 36.16
N GLU A 598 46.24 -12.74 34.87
CA GLU A 598 47.08 -11.74 34.22
C GLU A 598 46.41 -10.37 34.17
N SER A 599 45.08 -10.31 33.99
CA SER A 599 44.36 -9.04 33.85
C SER A 599 43.96 -8.39 35.18
N THR A 600 43.78 -9.17 36.25
CA THR A 600 43.27 -8.68 37.56
C THR A 600 44.24 -8.85 38.71
N ASN A 601 45.38 -9.52 38.46
CA ASN A 601 46.35 -9.95 39.46
C ASN A 601 45.74 -10.82 40.60
N SER A 602 44.55 -11.39 40.37
CA SER A 602 43.80 -12.20 41.34
C SER A 602 43.28 -13.47 40.67
N THR A 603 43.11 -14.57 41.42
CA THR A 603 42.49 -15.77 40.84
C THR A 603 40.97 -15.65 40.79
N PHE A 604 40.30 -16.44 39.94
CA PHE A 604 38.84 -16.53 39.91
C PHE A 604 38.22 -16.76 41.30
N VAL A 605 38.83 -17.64 42.09
CA VAL A 605 38.36 -17.98 43.44
C VAL A 605 38.49 -16.77 44.37
N ASP A 606 39.58 -16.00 44.28
CA ASP A 606 39.80 -14.80 45.08
C ASP A 606 38.78 -13.71 44.75
N ILE A 607 38.50 -13.51 43.46
CA ILE A 607 37.52 -12.52 42.99
C ILE A 607 36.11 -12.86 43.50
N VAL A 608 35.66 -14.10 43.31
CA VAL A 608 34.33 -14.54 43.79
C VAL A 608 34.24 -14.40 45.30
N LYS A 609 35.30 -14.82 46.03
CA LYS A 609 35.36 -14.69 47.47
C LYS A 609 35.26 -13.22 47.91
N GLN A 610 36.00 -12.31 47.27
CA GLN A 610 35.98 -10.90 47.60
C GLN A 610 34.59 -10.29 47.38
N ILE A 611 33.96 -10.57 46.23
CA ILE A 611 32.60 -10.10 45.92
C ILE A 611 31.59 -10.59 46.98
N ARG A 612 31.67 -11.87 47.37
CA ARG A 612 30.80 -12.44 48.41
C ARG A 612 31.03 -11.76 49.76
N MET A 613 32.28 -11.48 50.13
CA MET A 613 32.62 -10.79 51.38
C MET A 613 32.14 -9.34 51.39
N ASP A 614 32.21 -8.63 50.27
CA ASP A 614 31.73 -7.24 50.16
C ASP A 614 30.20 -7.16 50.20
N LYS A 615 29.51 -8.12 49.57
CA LYS A 615 28.05 -8.26 49.68
C LYS A 615 27.62 -8.63 51.10
N ALA A 616 28.34 -9.54 51.76
CA ALA A 616 28.07 -9.90 53.16
C ALA A 616 28.21 -8.69 54.08
N LYS A 617 29.29 -7.91 53.90
CA LYS A 617 29.52 -6.66 54.64
C LYS A 617 28.38 -5.65 54.44
N SER A 618 27.87 -5.53 53.21
CA SER A 618 26.76 -4.64 52.88
C SER A 618 25.45 -5.08 53.54
N LEU A 619 25.14 -6.39 53.51
CA LEU A 619 23.96 -6.95 54.17
C LEU A 619 24.04 -6.83 55.70
N LEU A 620 25.21 -7.04 56.29
CA LEU A 620 25.41 -6.86 57.74
C LEU A 620 25.17 -5.41 58.20
N LYS A 621 25.42 -4.42 57.32
CA LYS A 621 25.17 -3.00 57.58
C LYS A 621 23.72 -2.56 57.36
N GLY A 622 23.05 -3.14 56.37
CA GLY A 622 21.76 -2.67 55.88
C GLY A 622 20.56 -3.54 56.21
N SER A 623 20.75 -4.75 56.77
CA SER A 623 19.65 -5.69 57.02
C SER A 623 19.68 -6.29 58.44
N GLY A 624 18.48 -6.57 58.95
CA GLY A 624 18.26 -7.32 60.20
C GLY A 624 18.38 -8.84 60.06
N MET A 625 18.89 -9.34 58.93
CA MET A 625 18.99 -10.79 58.66
C MET A 625 19.95 -11.46 59.62
N THR A 626 19.65 -12.69 60.05
CA THR A 626 20.60 -13.50 60.85
C THR A 626 21.88 -13.80 60.06
N VAL A 627 22.96 -14.15 60.77
CA VAL A 627 24.25 -14.43 60.13
C VAL A 627 24.16 -15.68 59.24
N GLU A 628 23.34 -16.64 59.64
CA GLU A 628 22.97 -17.84 58.89
C GLU A 628 22.34 -17.47 57.55
N ASN A 629 21.33 -16.59 57.54
CA ASN A 629 20.66 -16.17 56.31
C ASN A 629 21.57 -15.35 55.40
N ILE A 630 22.49 -14.55 55.98
CA ILE A 630 23.47 -13.80 55.20
C ILE A 630 24.47 -14.75 54.54
N ALA A 631 24.94 -15.78 55.24
CA ALA A 631 25.83 -16.79 54.69
C ALA A 631 25.20 -17.48 53.46
N GLU A 632 23.94 -17.88 53.58
CA GLU A 632 23.19 -18.47 52.47
C GLU A 632 23.03 -17.47 51.30
N GLN A 633 22.63 -16.22 51.59
CA GLN A 633 22.41 -15.22 50.55
C GLN A 633 23.66 -14.83 49.77
N VAL A 634 24.84 -14.93 50.38
CA VAL A 634 26.11 -14.68 49.70
C VAL A 634 26.75 -15.96 49.14
N GLY A 635 26.05 -17.09 49.20
CA GLY A 635 26.43 -18.33 48.51
C GLY A 635 27.33 -19.28 49.31
N TYR A 636 27.23 -19.27 50.65
CA TYR A 636 27.88 -20.23 51.53
C TYR A 636 26.84 -21.14 52.19
N GLU A 637 26.94 -22.45 51.95
CA GLU A 637 26.04 -23.46 52.54
C GLU A 637 26.34 -23.72 54.02
N ASN A 638 27.59 -23.49 54.45
CA ASN A 638 28.03 -23.71 55.83
C ASN A 638 28.36 -22.36 56.51
N VAL A 639 27.57 -22.02 57.53
CA VAL A 639 27.70 -20.76 58.28
C VAL A 639 29.01 -20.65 59.05
N GLU A 640 29.54 -21.74 59.62
CA GLU A 640 30.83 -21.74 60.33
C GLU A 640 31.99 -21.45 59.38
N HIS A 641 31.94 -22.00 58.17
CA HIS A 641 32.91 -21.72 57.12
C HIS A 641 32.88 -20.25 56.70
N PHE A 642 31.67 -19.70 56.51
CA PHE A 642 31.47 -18.28 56.23
C PHE A 642 32.03 -17.38 57.35
N ILE A 643 31.71 -17.66 58.62
CA ILE A 643 32.20 -16.89 59.77
C ILE A 643 33.73 -16.88 59.81
N ARG A 644 34.38 -18.03 59.58
CA ARG A 644 35.84 -18.13 59.53
C ARG A 644 36.45 -17.32 58.40
N LEU A 645 35.86 -17.36 57.20
CA LEU A 645 36.34 -16.58 56.05
C LEU A 645 36.12 -15.07 56.25
N PHE A 646 34.98 -14.68 56.81
CA PHE A 646 34.68 -13.29 57.12
C PHE A 646 35.64 -12.73 58.18
N LYS A 647 35.90 -13.49 59.25
CA LYS A 647 36.92 -13.13 60.26
C LYS A 647 38.32 -13.02 59.67
N LYS A 648 38.68 -13.91 58.74
CA LYS A 648 39.96 -13.83 58.03
C LYS A 648 40.05 -12.58 57.13
N ALA A 649 38.95 -12.16 56.51
CA ALA A 649 38.92 -11.00 55.62
C ALA A 649 38.88 -9.65 56.38
N TYR A 650 38.20 -9.59 57.53
CA TYR A 650 37.90 -8.33 58.23
C TYR A 650 38.40 -8.27 59.68
N GLY A 651 39.10 -9.29 60.17
CA GLY A 651 39.68 -9.35 61.52
C GLY A 651 38.69 -9.69 62.65
N ILE A 652 37.39 -9.52 62.42
CA ILE A 652 36.31 -9.75 63.39
C ILE A 652 35.20 -10.62 62.81
N THR A 653 34.42 -11.28 63.66
CA THR A 653 33.28 -12.11 63.25
C THR A 653 32.15 -11.26 62.65
N PRO A 654 31.25 -11.81 61.83
CA PRO A 654 30.08 -11.09 61.32
C PRO A 654 29.21 -10.47 62.42
N VAL A 655 29.06 -11.15 63.56
CA VAL A 655 28.28 -10.67 64.72
C VAL A 655 28.98 -9.47 65.37
N GLU A 656 30.28 -9.57 65.64
CA GLU A 656 31.07 -8.45 66.16
C GLU A 656 31.06 -7.26 65.18
N PHE A 657 31.16 -7.54 63.88
CA PHE A 657 31.09 -6.52 62.84
C PHE A 657 29.76 -5.77 62.87
N ARG A 658 28.63 -6.47 63.07
CA ARG A 658 27.29 -5.87 63.18
C ARG A 658 27.13 -5.06 64.47
N ASN A 659 27.63 -5.56 65.60
CA ASN A 659 27.52 -4.88 66.89
C ASN A 659 28.37 -3.60 66.96
N ASN A 660 29.44 -3.53 66.16
CA ASN A 660 30.31 -2.35 66.03
C ASN A 660 29.78 -1.29 65.06
N ILE A 661 28.57 -1.46 64.49
CA ILE A 661 27.95 -0.46 63.62
C ILE A 661 27.24 0.57 64.51
N PRO A 662 27.58 1.87 64.45
CA PRO A 662 26.93 2.89 65.27
C PRO A 662 25.42 2.94 64.96
N LYS A 663 24.58 2.74 65.98
CA LYS A 663 23.12 2.89 65.87
C LYS A 663 22.80 4.35 65.52
N ARG A 664 22.35 4.61 64.29
CA ARG A 664 21.75 5.91 63.94
C ARG A 664 20.45 6.06 64.74
N MET A 665 20.32 7.22 65.40
CA MET A 665 19.13 7.65 66.13
C MET A 665 17.89 7.57 65.23
N GLU A 666 16.81 7.02 65.78
CA GLU A 666 15.47 7.07 65.22
C GLU A 666 14.99 8.54 65.17
N GLN A 667 14.66 9.02 63.96
CA GLN A 667 13.69 10.08 63.69
C GLN A 667 12.92 9.71 62.42
#